data_AF-E9E9Z8-F1
#
_entry.id   AF-E9E9Z8-F1
#
_cell.length_a   1.000
_cell.length_b   1.000
_cell.length_c   1.000
_cell.angle_alpha   90.00
_cell.angle_beta   90.00
_cell.angle_gamma   90.00
#
_symmetry.space_group_name_H-M   'P 1'
#
loop_
_entity.id
_entity.type
_entity.pdbx_description
1 polymer ?
#
loop_
_entity_poly.entity_id
_entity_poly.type
_entity_poly.pdbx_seq_one_letter_code
_entity_poly.pdbx_strand_id
1 'polypeptide(L)'
;MVLFKRKPVQFLPPADIQDENAEVWHIPQTGELFLSYEDYLSRMDFYKQRRFNDQITGHSGLTFFEAFNSELTGGREVEASFPEALKGPILRKVQFQTISRLDNLVDLIYDEFKHDYYPGEEVTVTLDGGDRIHGLVRDKTTFGPRILPDGARTLPVTRYLVNIKDSDKETIVTDEHICRDRGVFTKAMLRSFIKKTVIREAWTGAPWLVKHDYANIYHIDTRVPPQLRHDTKLLERKQLQAQKRGITSEMNGVSNAGPMRLPELKPATKHHKGKQSQFGIKGLKWPLNEPVNGVNGLIQHEQQRATIREPTPPPPPPPTKYPIEDLSLPPKEGSVRPRLKFMCHDPPVKIEPEIDESRPFFDKIDMATVGAFLETWDTLNVYCEIFQLDSFTFDDFVETMSVASEQVKVQLFDEIHCSVLKVLVDSEREGGKVRINLPELADDHSDEEEGEEEDDEADEGEEAAAEPEEKPKGRATRSSLAKLEAERLAAEAAAAEKEEIRAEQESRNRAEELMREFDWIDHLRKRNFSNGGWERIMVGLLHQLSKDDRYKESCEELLEQLVPADSNPTPEVIRRSYAELDVNYRVKALQIICLLTMETKAVRGYMEDCSETMTKYRKDRIEWQRQKKQAIEDVRQLHEQRRELVPDPDPYEGVDANVVKEEEDVKMADADESQIDKEDAEEGNDEPSQPKGKRRGRAPADKKKQKDAEPEKEKKEKEKEKAKEREKAAEKEKEKTRKLINLTPQQQKQYNKILKEIQKKEDIIKECEDEVAVIENDLREADCPRTRVLGKDRFWNRYYWFERNGMPYGGLPTSSTAAAEYANGCIWVQGPDDMEREGYIDGPPDLQNEYKAKFKMTVSERKAREENGTSVFTARQWGYISEPEDLHALIKWLDPRGSNELKLRKELINYKEKIAKHMENRKKYLASDEDKDKKDEAVTKRSSSRIREKTPEPPTYRCLQWENTMALEELGHIHSDPPPPPRARKQTKKREAQTEAAGRGAAKTRRRG
;
A
#
# COMPACT_ATOMS: atom_id res chain seq x y z
N MET A 1 17.72 3.91 -21.24
CA MET A 1 18.61 4.74 -20.40
C MET A 1 18.16 4.60 -18.96
N VAL A 2 18.93 3.87 -18.15
CA VAL A 2 18.61 3.49 -16.77
C VAL A 2 18.00 4.64 -15.97
N LEU A 3 16.89 4.35 -15.30
CA LEU A 3 16.09 5.32 -14.57
C LEU A 3 16.21 5.12 -13.05
N PHE A 4 16.37 6.22 -12.31
CA PHE A 4 16.25 6.27 -10.85
C PHE A 4 15.10 7.21 -10.47
N LYS A 5 14.16 6.76 -9.63
CA LYS A 5 12.92 7.50 -9.29
C LYS A 5 12.20 8.08 -10.53
N ARG A 6 12.11 7.27 -11.61
CA ARG A 6 11.52 7.62 -12.93
C ARG A 6 12.21 8.78 -13.69
N LYS A 7 13.42 9.17 -13.32
CA LYS A 7 14.27 10.12 -14.07
C LYS A 7 15.53 9.41 -14.59
N PRO A 8 16.11 9.79 -15.73
CA PRO A 8 17.43 9.29 -16.14
C PRO A 8 18.47 9.49 -15.05
N VAL A 9 19.32 8.48 -14.85
CA VAL A 9 20.50 8.59 -13.97
C VAL A 9 21.44 9.65 -14.55
N GLN A 10 21.79 10.65 -13.74
CA GLN A 10 22.79 11.65 -14.10
C GLN A 10 24.16 11.20 -13.59
N PHE A 11 25.10 11.09 -14.52
CA PHE A 11 26.51 10.92 -14.21
C PHE A 11 27.11 12.23 -13.67
N LEU A 12 28.10 12.11 -12.80
CA LEU A 12 28.88 13.22 -12.30
C LEU A 12 29.75 13.79 -13.44
N PRO A 13 30.00 15.11 -13.47
CA PRO A 13 30.94 15.67 -14.44
C PRO A 13 32.34 15.11 -14.17
N PRO A 14 33.18 14.93 -15.22
CA PRO A 14 34.57 14.50 -15.04
C PRO A 14 35.32 15.35 -14.01
N ALA A 15 36.14 14.70 -13.18
CA ALA A 15 37.04 15.40 -12.29
C ALA A 15 38.10 16.16 -13.11
N ASP A 16 38.43 17.39 -12.67
CA ASP A 16 39.45 18.23 -13.31
C ASP A 16 40.85 17.76 -12.86
N ILE A 17 41.35 16.71 -13.54
CA ILE A 17 42.63 16.05 -13.22
C ILE A 17 43.76 16.86 -13.86
N GLN A 18 44.55 17.53 -13.01
CA GLN A 18 45.61 18.47 -13.45
C GLN A 18 47.00 17.82 -13.60
N ASP A 19 47.14 16.52 -13.26
CA ASP A 19 48.37 15.72 -13.39
C ASP A 19 48.02 14.37 -14.03
N GLU A 20 48.64 14.06 -15.16
CA GLU A 20 48.40 12.82 -15.91
C GLU A 20 48.89 11.56 -15.17
N ASN A 21 49.66 11.70 -14.08
CA ASN A 21 50.16 10.60 -13.25
C ASN A 21 49.36 10.38 -11.96
N ALA A 22 48.25 11.10 -11.75
CA ALA A 22 47.44 10.96 -10.54
C ALA A 22 46.69 9.62 -10.49
N GLU A 23 46.86 8.86 -9.40
CA GLU A 23 46.06 7.65 -9.15
C GLU A 23 44.58 8.01 -8.92
N VAL A 24 43.68 7.35 -9.66
CA VAL A 24 42.24 7.63 -9.64
C VAL A 24 41.41 6.35 -9.56
N TRP A 25 40.31 6.42 -8.82
CA TRP A 25 39.31 5.35 -8.75
C TRP A 25 38.32 5.52 -9.90
N HIS A 26 38.06 4.44 -10.65
CA HIS A 26 37.27 4.47 -11.89
C HIS A 26 36.10 3.48 -11.80
N ILE A 27 34.92 3.87 -12.33
CA ILE A 27 33.77 2.98 -12.53
C ILE A 27 33.64 2.67 -14.04
N PRO A 28 34.11 1.50 -14.53
CA PRO A 28 34.26 1.24 -15.97
C PRO A 28 32.96 1.33 -16.79
N GLN A 29 31.80 1.07 -16.17
CA GLN A 29 30.50 1.09 -16.83
C GLN A 29 29.89 2.49 -16.95
N THR A 30 30.38 3.48 -16.19
CA THR A 30 29.88 4.86 -16.21
C THR A 30 30.92 5.89 -16.67
N GLY A 31 32.20 5.52 -16.70
CA GLY A 31 33.31 6.42 -17.02
C GLY A 31 33.58 7.48 -15.94
N GLU A 32 32.98 7.34 -14.77
CA GLU A 32 33.18 8.28 -13.66
C GLU A 32 34.53 8.03 -12.96
N LEU A 33 35.27 9.12 -12.70
CA LEU A 33 36.60 9.14 -12.09
C LEU A 33 36.57 9.89 -10.76
N PHE A 34 37.22 9.34 -9.74
CA PHE A 34 37.20 9.84 -8.36
C PHE A 34 38.63 9.93 -7.79
N LEU A 35 38.94 11.08 -7.19
CA LEU A 35 40.19 11.33 -6.46
C LEU A 35 40.12 10.85 -5.00
N SER A 36 38.92 10.56 -4.47
CA SER A 36 38.70 10.02 -3.12
C SER A 36 38.05 8.65 -3.20
N TYR A 37 38.58 7.71 -2.39
CA TYR A 37 37.99 6.38 -2.23
C TYR A 37 36.62 6.42 -1.56
N GLU A 38 36.37 7.39 -0.67
CA GLU A 38 35.06 7.58 -0.02
C GLU A 38 33.99 8.06 -1.01
N ASP A 39 34.34 9.00 -1.90
CA ASP A 39 33.45 9.46 -2.97
C ASP A 39 33.13 8.31 -3.95
N TYR A 40 34.14 7.47 -4.27
CA TYR A 40 33.97 6.26 -5.08
C TYR A 40 33.05 5.22 -4.42
N LEU A 41 33.26 4.90 -3.13
CA LEU A 41 32.41 3.94 -2.41
C LEU A 41 30.97 4.44 -2.31
N SER A 42 30.76 5.71 -1.92
CA SER A 42 29.44 6.33 -1.86
C SER A 42 28.70 6.28 -3.20
N ARG A 43 29.42 6.47 -4.32
CA ARG A 43 28.85 6.33 -5.67
C ARG A 43 28.56 4.87 -6.05
N MET A 44 29.46 3.96 -5.70
CA MET A 44 29.32 2.52 -5.94
C MET A 44 28.12 1.94 -5.18
N ASP A 45 27.91 2.34 -3.93
CA ASP A 45 26.79 1.89 -3.11
C ASP A 45 25.46 2.52 -3.55
N PHE A 46 25.47 3.75 -4.09
CA PHE A 46 24.33 4.29 -4.84
C PHE A 46 23.95 3.38 -6.02
N TYR A 47 24.93 2.87 -6.79
CA TYR A 47 24.68 1.99 -7.92
C TYR A 47 24.27 0.55 -7.54
N LYS A 48 24.70 0.05 -6.37
CA LYS A 48 24.25 -1.23 -5.80
C LYS A 48 22.85 -1.20 -5.20
N GLN A 49 22.21 -0.04 -5.01
CA GLN A 49 20.82 0.00 -4.53
C GLN A 49 19.87 -0.61 -5.56
N ARG A 50 19.03 -1.56 -5.13
CA ARG A 50 17.94 -2.14 -5.94
C ARG A 50 16.76 -1.17 -6.08
N ARG A 51 17.02 -0.04 -6.75
CA ARG A 51 16.14 1.13 -6.91
C ARG A 51 16.16 1.73 -8.32
N PHE A 52 16.77 1.03 -9.27
CA PHE A 52 16.81 1.41 -10.67
C PHE A 52 15.78 0.63 -11.49
N ASN A 53 15.35 1.25 -12.58
CA ASN A 53 14.42 0.67 -13.55
C ASN A 53 15.02 0.74 -14.95
N ASP A 54 14.78 -0.30 -15.73
CA ASP A 54 15.02 -0.34 -17.18
C ASP A 54 13.96 0.51 -17.91
N GLN A 55 14.40 1.40 -18.81
CA GLN A 55 13.51 2.22 -19.62
C GLN A 55 12.85 1.45 -20.77
N ILE A 56 13.56 0.49 -21.36
CA ILE A 56 13.18 -0.34 -22.50
C ILE A 56 12.19 -1.43 -22.04
N THR A 57 12.64 -2.40 -21.24
CA THR A 57 11.81 -3.53 -20.78
C THR A 57 10.79 -3.11 -19.72
N GLY A 58 11.14 -2.12 -18.88
CA GLY A 58 10.26 -1.60 -17.82
C GLY A 58 10.44 -2.26 -16.45
N HIS A 59 11.30 -3.28 -16.33
CA HIS A 59 11.60 -3.93 -15.05
C HIS A 59 12.12 -2.93 -14.01
N SER A 60 11.78 -3.14 -12.74
CA SER A 60 12.04 -2.23 -11.62
C SER A 60 12.53 -2.97 -10.39
N GLY A 61 13.37 -2.31 -9.58
CA GLY A 61 13.99 -2.96 -8.41
C GLY A 61 15.33 -3.63 -8.74
N LEU A 62 15.92 -3.26 -9.88
CA LEU A 62 17.26 -3.68 -10.27
C LEU A 62 18.32 -2.76 -9.65
N THR A 63 19.54 -3.24 -9.51
CA THR A 63 20.73 -2.40 -9.37
C THR A 63 21.00 -1.65 -10.68
N PHE A 64 21.88 -0.64 -10.65
CA PHE A 64 22.24 0.11 -11.85
C PHE A 64 22.88 -0.78 -12.91
N PHE A 65 23.75 -1.71 -12.51
CA PHE A 65 24.47 -2.60 -13.43
C PHE A 65 23.57 -3.68 -14.03
N GLU A 66 22.65 -4.27 -13.24
CA GLU A 66 21.61 -5.19 -13.76
C GLU A 66 20.70 -4.46 -14.76
N ALA A 67 20.22 -3.25 -14.44
CA ALA A 67 19.39 -2.45 -15.33
C ALA A 67 20.14 -2.03 -16.61
N PHE A 68 21.42 -1.68 -16.51
CA PHE A 68 22.26 -1.32 -17.65
C PHE A 68 22.49 -2.51 -18.59
N ASN A 69 22.76 -3.69 -18.04
CA ASN A 69 22.91 -4.92 -18.82
C ASN A 69 21.57 -5.34 -19.47
N SER A 70 20.45 -5.22 -18.74
CA SER A 70 19.10 -5.47 -19.28
C SER A 70 18.79 -4.54 -20.46
N GLU A 71 19.12 -3.25 -20.35
CA GLU A 71 18.96 -2.28 -21.45
C GLU A 71 19.88 -2.53 -22.65
N LEU A 72 21.08 -3.05 -22.44
CA LEU A 72 21.97 -3.45 -23.54
C LEU A 72 21.44 -4.70 -24.26
N THR A 73 20.99 -5.71 -23.52
CA THR A 73 20.49 -6.98 -24.07
C THR A 73 19.13 -6.80 -24.74
N GLY A 74 18.10 -6.38 -24.01
CA GLY A 74 16.77 -6.11 -24.56
C GLY A 74 16.78 -4.99 -25.60
N GLY A 75 17.74 -4.06 -25.50
CA GLY A 75 17.98 -3.05 -26.52
C GLY A 75 18.55 -3.60 -27.84
N ARG A 76 19.33 -4.69 -27.83
CA ARG A 76 19.80 -5.40 -29.03
C ARG A 76 18.73 -6.32 -29.59
N GLU A 77 18.01 -7.02 -28.73
CA GLU A 77 16.91 -7.92 -29.08
C GLU A 77 15.82 -7.17 -29.86
N VAL A 78 15.32 -6.05 -29.34
CA VAL A 78 14.35 -5.16 -30.00
C VAL A 78 14.87 -4.57 -31.32
N GLU A 79 16.19 -4.49 -31.49
CA GLU A 79 16.83 -3.96 -32.69
C GLU A 79 17.02 -5.05 -33.77
N ALA A 80 17.17 -6.31 -33.37
CA ALA A 80 17.21 -7.47 -34.25
C ALA A 80 15.80 -7.97 -34.64
N SER A 81 14.82 -7.91 -33.72
CA SER A 81 13.47 -8.45 -33.94
C SER A 81 12.52 -7.52 -34.70
N PHE A 82 12.83 -6.23 -34.79
CA PHE A 82 11.97 -5.25 -35.43
C PHE A 82 12.25 -5.16 -36.94
N PRO A 83 11.23 -5.25 -37.84
CA PRO A 83 11.44 -5.29 -39.29
C PRO A 83 12.21 -4.08 -39.84
N GLU A 84 13.34 -4.34 -40.52
CA GLU A 84 14.27 -3.31 -41.01
C GLU A 84 13.60 -2.28 -41.94
N ALA A 85 12.79 -2.76 -42.88
CA ALA A 85 12.04 -1.93 -43.84
C ALA A 85 11.13 -0.88 -43.16
N LEU A 86 10.62 -1.17 -41.96
CA LEU A 86 9.76 -0.27 -41.18
C LEU A 86 10.53 0.76 -40.35
N LYS A 87 11.80 0.53 -40.00
CA LYS A 87 12.58 1.39 -39.10
C LYS A 87 12.69 2.82 -39.64
N GLY A 88 13.22 2.98 -40.85
CA GLY A 88 13.38 4.30 -41.48
C GLY A 88 12.08 5.10 -41.65
N PRO A 89 11.01 4.52 -42.24
CA PRO A 89 9.70 5.15 -42.37
C PRO A 89 9.08 5.59 -41.04
N ILE A 90 9.07 4.71 -40.02
CA ILE A 90 8.49 5.01 -38.71
C ILE A 90 9.28 6.13 -38.01
N LEU A 91 10.60 6.09 -38.04
CA LEU A 91 11.43 7.14 -37.45
C LEU A 91 11.20 8.51 -38.11
N ARG A 92 11.04 8.55 -39.44
CA ARG A 92 10.66 9.77 -40.16
C ARG A 92 9.26 10.28 -39.80
N LYS A 93 8.31 9.40 -39.44
CA LYS A 93 6.97 9.81 -38.99
C LYS A 93 6.93 10.27 -37.53
N VAL A 94 7.73 9.66 -36.66
CA VAL A 94 7.86 10.03 -35.23
C VAL A 94 8.63 11.35 -35.04
N GLN A 95 9.59 11.64 -35.94
CA GLN A 95 10.35 12.89 -35.93
C GLN A 95 9.42 14.12 -35.89
N PHE A 96 9.68 15.03 -34.95
CA PHE A 96 8.94 16.26 -34.70
C PHE A 96 7.47 16.13 -34.25
N GLN A 97 6.98 14.92 -33.95
CA GLN A 97 5.66 14.74 -33.30
C GLN A 97 5.63 15.42 -31.93
N THR A 98 4.51 16.05 -31.56
CA THR A 98 4.37 16.79 -30.28
C THR A 98 3.50 16.05 -29.24
N ILE A 99 3.15 14.79 -29.50
CA ILE A 99 2.26 13.96 -28.68
C ILE A 99 2.89 13.71 -27.30
N SER A 100 2.20 14.12 -26.23
CA SER A 100 2.78 14.19 -24.87
C SER A 100 2.91 12.85 -24.14
N ARG A 101 2.13 11.83 -24.53
CA ARG A 101 2.17 10.46 -24.00
C ARG A 101 2.75 9.50 -25.04
N LEU A 102 3.59 8.56 -24.60
CA LEU A 102 4.20 7.57 -25.49
C LEU A 102 3.15 6.63 -26.09
N ASP A 103 2.19 6.17 -25.30
CA ASP A 103 1.19 5.20 -25.76
C ASP A 103 0.30 5.79 -26.86
N ASN A 104 -0.18 7.03 -26.69
CA ASN A 104 -0.89 7.77 -27.73
C ASN A 104 -0.08 7.94 -29.05
N LEU A 105 1.25 7.99 -28.98
CA LEU A 105 2.13 8.02 -30.16
C LEU A 105 2.25 6.61 -30.77
N VAL A 106 2.45 5.58 -29.95
CA VAL A 106 2.49 4.18 -30.38
C VAL A 106 1.18 3.77 -31.05
N ASP A 107 0.04 4.19 -30.51
CA ASP A 107 -1.28 3.95 -31.10
C ASP A 107 -1.39 4.63 -32.48
N LEU A 108 -1.09 5.93 -32.58
CA LEU A 108 -1.16 6.67 -33.84
C LEU A 108 -0.25 6.08 -34.93
N ILE A 109 1.00 5.72 -34.57
CA ILE A 109 1.94 5.10 -35.51
C ILE A 109 1.50 3.69 -35.88
N TYR A 110 1.01 2.89 -34.93
CA TYR A 110 0.51 1.55 -35.23
C TYR A 110 -0.71 1.60 -36.15
N ASP A 111 -1.67 2.46 -35.86
CA ASP A 111 -2.92 2.55 -36.62
C ASP A 111 -2.73 3.16 -38.03
N GLU A 112 -1.63 3.89 -38.27
CA GLU A 112 -1.19 4.30 -39.61
C GLU A 112 -0.44 3.18 -40.34
N PHE A 113 0.53 2.52 -39.71
CA PHE A 113 1.42 1.56 -40.39
C PHE A 113 0.86 0.13 -40.50
N LYS A 114 -0.13 -0.27 -39.69
CA LYS A 114 -0.65 -1.66 -39.63
C LYS A 114 -1.10 -2.24 -40.98
N HIS A 115 -1.63 -1.40 -41.88
CA HIS A 115 -2.10 -1.78 -43.22
C HIS A 115 -1.26 -1.15 -44.35
N ASP A 116 -0.12 -0.53 -44.02
CA ASP A 116 0.73 0.17 -44.98
C ASP A 116 2.10 -0.50 -45.06
N TYR A 117 2.39 -1.14 -46.20
CA TYR A 117 3.53 -2.06 -46.37
C TYR A 117 4.67 -1.39 -47.16
N TYR A 118 5.91 -1.79 -46.91
CA TYR A 118 7.12 -1.20 -47.50
C TYR A 118 8.01 -2.24 -48.20
N PRO A 119 8.79 -1.84 -49.23
CA PRO A 119 9.76 -2.71 -49.87
C PRO A 119 10.74 -3.35 -48.88
N GLY A 120 10.94 -4.65 -49.01
CA GLY A 120 11.74 -5.46 -48.09
C GLY A 120 10.97 -6.06 -46.90
N GLU A 121 9.66 -5.85 -46.81
CA GLU A 121 8.81 -6.59 -45.85
C GLU A 121 8.35 -7.94 -46.39
N GLU A 122 8.33 -8.95 -45.52
CA GLU A 122 7.66 -10.23 -45.79
C GLU A 122 6.16 -10.11 -45.46
N VAL A 123 5.33 -10.61 -46.37
CA VAL A 123 3.87 -10.51 -46.33
C VAL A 123 3.22 -11.79 -46.83
N THR A 124 2.00 -12.03 -46.38
CA THR A 124 1.13 -13.10 -46.88
C THR A 124 0.07 -12.49 -47.79
N VAL A 125 0.06 -12.91 -49.05
CA VAL A 125 -0.87 -12.49 -50.10
C VAL A 125 -1.98 -13.53 -50.23
N THR A 126 -3.22 -13.08 -50.41
CA THR A 126 -4.35 -13.94 -50.76
C THR A 126 -4.64 -13.81 -52.25
N LEU A 127 -4.64 -14.91 -52.99
CA LEU A 127 -4.99 -14.94 -54.42
C LEU A 127 -6.51 -15.07 -54.64
N ASP A 128 -6.98 -14.82 -55.86
CA ASP A 128 -8.40 -14.88 -56.24
C ASP A 128 -9.08 -16.25 -55.99
N GLY A 129 -8.30 -17.33 -55.80
CA GLY A 129 -8.78 -18.67 -55.42
C GLY A 129 -9.01 -18.85 -53.91
N GLY A 130 -8.57 -17.90 -53.07
CA GLY A 130 -8.57 -18.00 -51.61
C GLY A 130 -7.27 -18.51 -51.00
N ASP A 131 -6.35 -19.04 -51.82
CA ASP A 131 -5.04 -19.51 -51.39
C ASP A 131 -4.18 -18.38 -50.81
N ARG A 132 -3.46 -18.69 -49.72
CA ARG A 132 -2.58 -17.75 -49.01
C ARG A 132 -1.13 -18.15 -49.19
N ILE A 133 -0.32 -17.26 -49.75
CA ILE A 133 1.08 -17.49 -50.13
C ILE A 133 2.01 -16.43 -49.56
N HIS A 134 3.23 -16.81 -49.21
CA HIS A 134 4.23 -15.90 -48.64
C HIS A 134 5.06 -15.24 -49.75
N GLY A 135 5.36 -13.95 -49.58
CA GLY A 135 6.14 -13.18 -50.54
C GLY A 135 6.83 -11.96 -49.94
N LEU A 136 7.74 -11.38 -50.72
CA LEU A 136 8.52 -10.19 -50.37
C LEU A 136 8.01 -8.99 -51.17
N VAL A 137 7.67 -7.89 -50.49
CA VAL A 137 7.31 -6.62 -51.15
C VAL A 137 8.55 -6.07 -51.87
N ARG A 138 8.47 -5.92 -53.20
CA ARG A 138 9.53 -5.35 -54.06
C ARG A 138 9.35 -3.86 -54.28
N ASP A 139 8.12 -3.41 -54.54
CA ASP A 139 7.80 -1.99 -54.79
C ASP A 139 6.41 -1.62 -54.24
N LYS A 140 6.21 -0.32 -53.99
CA LYS A 140 4.98 0.28 -53.47
C LYS A 140 4.63 1.52 -54.28
N THR A 141 3.61 1.41 -55.13
CA THR A 141 3.09 2.55 -55.89
C THR A 141 1.73 3.00 -55.35
N THR A 142 1.70 4.14 -54.65
CA THR A 142 0.46 4.81 -54.23
C THR A 142 0.00 5.80 -55.29
N PHE A 143 -1.20 5.57 -55.85
CA PHE A 143 -1.84 6.49 -56.78
C PHE A 143 -2.70 7.50 -56.01
N GLY A 144 -2.39 8.79 -56.15
CA GLY A 144 -3.21 9.88 -55.62
C GLY A 144 -4.60 9.97 -56.28
N PRO A 145 -5.57 10.62 -55.63
CA PRO A 145 -6.96 10.70 -56.08
C PRO A 145 -7.07 11.36 -57.47
N ARG A 146 -7.58 10.62 -58.45
CA ARG A 146 -7.75 11.10 -59.83
C ARG A 146 -9.15 11.70 -60.00
N ILE A 147 -9.22 12.82 -60.72
CA ILE A 147 -10.50 13.38 -61.20
C ILE A 147 -10.85 12.65 -62.50
N LEU A 148 -12.02 12.03 -62.54
CA LEU A 148 -12.59 11.38 -63.72
C LEU A 148 -13.20 12.44 -64.67
N PRO A 149 -13.45 12.12 -65.96
CA PRO A 149 -14.00 13.07 -66.93
C PRO A 149 -15.41 13.61 -66.60
N ASP A 150 -16.11 12.98 -65.66
CA ASP A 150 -17.40 13.39 -65.10
C ASP A 150 -17.30 14.37 -63.92
N GLY A 151 -16.07 14.65 -63.44
CA GLY A 151 -15.79 15.48 -62.27
C GLY A 151 -15.72 14.74 -60.92
N ALA A 152 -16.02 13.44 -60.89
CA ALA A 152 -15.90 12.62 -59.69
C ALA A 152 -14.43 12.41 -59.30
N ARG A 153 -14.15 12.30 -58.00
CA ARG A 153 -12.80 12.00 -57.47
C ARG A 153 -12.74 10.55 -57.02
N THR A 154 -11.83 9.77 -57.61
CA THR A 154 -11.50 8.45 -57.07
C THR A 154 -10.75 8.60 -55.74
N LEU A 155 -10.89 7.62 -54.86
CA LEU A 155 -10.03 7.51 -53.68
C LEU A 155 -8.57 7.23 -54.10
N PRO A 156 -7.58 7.54 -53.26
CA PRO A 156 -6.22 7.03 -53.45
C PRO A 156 -6.21 5.50 -53.30
N VAL A 157 -5.36 4.83 -54.08
CA VAL A 157 -5.21 3.36 -54.09
C VAL A 157 -3.73 3.03 -54.10
N THR A 158 -3.26 2.16 -53.20
CA THR A 158 -1.90 1.63 -53.25
C THR A 158 -1.89 0.29 -53.96
N ARG A 159 -0.80 0.04 -54.69
CA ARG A 159 -0.48 -1.26 -55.27
C ARG A 159 0.92 -1.67 -54.83
N TYR A 160 1.04 -2.91 -54.40
CA TYR A 160 2.29 -3.55 -53.98
C TYR A 160 2.71 -4.54 -55.05
N LEU A 161 3.96 -4.49 -55.49
CA LEU A 161 4.56 -5.54 -56.28
C LEU A 161 5.18 -6.54 -55.31
N VAL A 162 4.69 -7.78 -55.28
CA VAL A 162 5.13 -8.83 -54.36
C VAL A 162 5.74 -9.98 -55.15
N ASN A 163 6.95 -10.39 -54.79
CA ASN A 163 7.64 -11.55 -55.35
C ASN A 163 7.37 -12.77 -54.45
N ILE A 164 6.89 -13.86 -55.05
CA ILE A 164 6.43 -15.07 -54.32
C ILE A 164 7.62 -15.99 -54.03
N LYS A 165 7.85 -16.32 -52.75
CA LYS A 165 9.06 -17.03 -52.29
C LYS A 165 9.34 -18.34 -53.04
N ASP A 166 8.30 -19.09 -53.38
CA ASP A 166 8.42 -20.45 -53.92
C ASP A 166 8.39 -20.51 -55.46
N SER A 167 8.35 -19.36 -56.15
CA SER A 167 8.25 -19.35 -57.61
C SER A 167 8.95 -18.17 -58.32
N ASP A 168 9.50 -17.20 -57.59
CA ASP A 168 10.14 -15.97 -58.13
C ASP A 168 9.25 -15.15 -59.10
N LYS A 169 7.93 -15.42 -59.09
CA LYS A 169 6.91 -14.70 -59.87
C LYS A 169 6.49 -13.44 -59.13
N GLU A 170 6.36 -12.35 -59.87
CA GLU A 170 5.87 -11.08 -59.34
C GLU A 170 4.36 -10.93 -59.57
N THR A 171 3.64 -10.56 -58.51
CA THR A 171 2.19 -10.32 -58.51
C THR A 171 1.89 -8.91 -58.01
N ILE A 172 0.91 -8.23 -58.61
CA ILE A 172 0.49 -6.88 -58.19
C ILE A 172 -0.77 -7.00 -57.33
N VAL A 173 -0.68 -6.52 -56.08
CA VAL A 173 -1.67 -6.73 -55.02
C VAL A 173 -2.19 -5.38 -54.52
N THR A 174 -3.48 -5.29 -54.16
CA THR A 174 -4.08 -4.10 -53.51
C THR A 174 -4.08 -4.24 -51.98
N ASP A 175 -4.32 -3.14 -51.26
CA ASP A 175 -4.38 -3.07 -49.79
C ASP A 175 -5.33 -4.10 -49.13
N GLU A 176 -6.28 -4.66 -49.88
CA GLU A 176 -7.28 -5.64 -49.43
C GLU A 176 -6.77 -7.10 -49.43
N HIS A 177 -5.77 -7.43 -50.25
CA HIS A 177 -5.33 -8.80 -50.54
C HIS A 177 -3.92 -9.13 -49.98
N ILE A 178 -3.40 -8.26 -49.11
CA ILE A 178 -2.04 -8.32 -48.53
C ILE A 178 -2.12 -8.16 -47.01
N CYS A 179 -1.44 -9.02 -46.26
CA CYS A 179 -1.40 -8.98 -44.80
C CYS A 179 -0.01 -9.32 -44.24
N ARG A 180 0.29 -8.83 -43.03
CA ARG A 180 1.45 -9.30 -42.24
C ARG A 180 1.05 -10.50 -41.38
N ASP A 181 2.01 -11.38 -41.12
CA ASP A 181 1.78 -12.52 -40.25
C ASP A 181 1.68 -12.12 -38.75
N ARG A 182 0.95 -12.95 -38.00
CA ARG A 182 0.49 -12.62 -36.65
C ARG A 182 1.67 -12.61 -35.67
N GLY A 183 2.08 -11.41 -35.26
CA GLY A 183 3.15 -11.18 -34.28
C GLY A 183 4.34 -10.36 -34.81
N VAL A 184 4.50 -10.24 -36.13
CA VAL A 184 5.65 -9.56 -36.77
C VAL A 184 5.68 -8.05 -36.46
N PHE A 185 4.50 -7.40 -36.36
CA PHE A 185 4.38 -5.99 -36.01
C PHE A 185 3.33 -5.80 -34.92
N THR A 186 3.78 -5.51 -33.69
CA THR A 186 2.89 -5.34 -32.52
C THR A 186 3.09 -3.99 -31.83
N LYS A 187 2.04 -3.48 -31.16
CA LYS A 187 2.14 -2.27 -30.31
C LYS A 187 3.21 -2.40 -29.21
N ALA A 188 3.49 -3.61 -28.73
CA ALA A 188 4.55 -3.86 -27.74
C ALA A 188 5.96 -3.65 -28.33
N MET A 189 6.26 -4.31 -29.47
CA MET A 189 7.54 -4.13 -30.17
C MET A 189 7.75 -2.68 -30.61
N LEU A 190 6.70 -2.03 -31.14
CA LEU A 190 6.74 -0.62 -31.55
C LEU A 190 7.01 0.32 -30.36
N ARG A 191 6.39 0.08 -29.19
CA ARG A 191 6.67 0.84 -27.96
C ARG A 191 8.15 0.73 -27.57
N SER A 192 8.73 -0.48 -27.61
CA SER A 192 10.14 -0.71 -27.30
C SER A 192 11.09 -0.09 -28.33
N PHE A 193 10.77 -0.22 -29.62
CA PHE A 193 11.55 0.38 -30.70
C PHE A 193 11.62 1.91 -30.59
N ILE A 194 10.49 2.58 -30.35
CA ILE A 194 10.43 4.05 -30.17
C ILE A 194 11.21 4.48 -28.92
N LYS A 195 11.11 3.75 -27.79
CA LYS A 195 11.93 4.00 -26.59
C LYS A 195 13.44 3.89 -26.86
N LYS A 196 13.87 2.91 -27.65
CA LYS A 196 15.28 2.65 -27.99
C LYS A 196 15.86 3.72 -28.91
N THR A 197 15.09 4.21 -29.89
CA THR A 197 15.58 5.03 -31.00
C THR A 197 15.37 6.54 -30.87
N VAL A 198 14.43 6.99 -30.01
CA VAL A 198 13.96 8.38 -29.94
C VAL A 198 14.22 8.98 -28.55
N ILE A 199 14.33 10.31 -28.46
CA ILE A 199 14.39 11.12 -27.24
C ILE A 199 13.34 12.24 -27.27
N ARG A 200 13.02 12.80 -26.09
CA ARG A 200 12.16 13.98 -25.98
C ARG A 200 12.56 14.82 -24.76
N GLU A 201 12.50 16.13 -24.91
CA GLU A 201 12.75 17.06 -23.81
C GLU A 201 11.60 17.11 -22.79
N ALA A 202 11.90 17.57 -21.58
CA ALA A 202 11.01 17.53 -20.42
C ALA A 202 10.05 18.75 -20.32
N TRP A 203 9.52 19.24 -21.45
CA TRP A 203 8.56 20.36 -21.48
C TRP A 203 7.30 20.06 -22.30
N THR A 204 6.20 20.73 -21.96
CA THR A 204 4.87 20.47 -22.54
C THR A 204 4.79 20.95 -23.99
N GLY A 205 4.74 20.00 -24.93
CA GLY A 205 4.76 20.28 -26.37
C GLY A 205 6.13 20.08 -27.02
N ALA A 206 7.12 19.56 -26.28
CA ALA A 206 8.43 19.19 -26.83
C ALA A 206 8.28 18.18 -27.99
N PRO A 207 8.95 18.40 -29.13
CA PRO A 207 8.97 17.44 -30.23
C PRO A 207 9.74 16.17 -29.83
N TRP A 208 9.27 15.01 -30.28
CA TRP A 208 10.06 13.77 -30.31
C TRP A 208 11.17 13.90 -31.36
N LEU A 209 12.39 13.48 -31.01
CA LEU A 209 13.59 13.59 -31.85
C LEU A 209 14.32 12.24 -31.93
N VAL A 210 14.57 11.75 -33.14
CA VAL A 210 15.37 10.55 -33.40
C VAL A 210 16.81 10.81 -32.94
N LYS A 211 17.42 9.82 -32.25
CA LYS A 211 18.83 9.91 -31.80
C LYS A 211 19.78 9.99 -33.00
N HIS A 212 20.89 10.71 -32.83
CA HIS A 212 21.86 10.99 -33.90
C HIS A 212 22.34 9.74 -34.65
N ASP A 213 22.54 8.61 -33.95
CA ASP A 213 23.02 7.37 -34.57
C ASP A 213 22.03 6.85 -35.62
N TYR A 214 20.75 6.72 -35.25
CA TYR A 214 19.67 6.32 -36.17
C TYR A 214 19.32 7.40 -37.19
N ALA A 215 19.44 8.68 -36.82
CA ALA A 215 19.21 9.79 -37.75
C ALA A 215 20.26 9.84 -38.87
N ASN A 216 21.53 9.50 -38.55
CA ASN A 216 22.59 9.34 -39.54
C ASN A 216 22.32 8.14 -40.46
N ILE A 217 21.96 6.98 -39.90
CA ILE A 217 21.69 5.74 -40.66
C ILE A 217 20.52 5.91 -41.64
N TYR A 218 19.37 6.46 -41.20
CA TYR A 218 18.17 6.61 -42.04
C TYR A 218 18.02 8.00 -42.69
N HIS A 219 19.09 8.81 -42.64
CA HIS A 219 19.21 10.15 -43.23
C HIS A 219 18.04 11.11 -42.85
N ILE A 220 17.81 11.27 -41.55
CA ILE A 220 16.73 12.07 -40.97
C ILE A 220 17.29 13.40 -40.44
N ASP A 221 16.73 14.54 -40.87
CA ASP A 221 17.17 15.85 -40.36
C ASP A 221 16.76 16.05 -38.89
N THR A 222 17.73 16.30 -38.01
CA THR A 222 17.54 16.57 -36.58
C THR A 222 17.28 18.05 -36.27
N ARG A 223 17.36 18.95 -37.25
CA ARG A 223 17.19 20.40 -37.07
C ARG A 223 15.76 20.79 -36.73
N VAL A 224 15.48 20.95 -35.44
CA VAL A 224 14.15 21.37 -34.93
C VAL A 224 13.63 22.63 -35.64
N PRO A 225 12.47 22.55 -36.34
CA PRO A 225 11.85 23.69 -37.01
C PRO A 225 11.58 24.86 -36.04
N PRO A 226 11.74 26.13 -36.44
CA PRO A 226 11.60 27.28 -35.54
C PRO A 226 10.30 27.29 -34.73
N GLN A 227 9.18 26.90 -35.34
CA GLN A 227 7.84 26.87 -34.73
C GLN A 227 7.70 25.81 -33.60
N LEU A 228 8.61 24.85 -33.53
CA LEU A 228 8.65 23.78 -32.52
C LEU A 228 9.73 24.00 -31.45
N ARG A 229 10.48 25.11 -31.52
CA ARG A 229 11.50 25.44 -30.52
C ARG A 229 10.84 25.97 -29.24
N HIS A 230 11.44 25.60 -28.11
CA HIS A 230 11.02 25.97 -26.76
C HIS A 230 10.77 27.49 -26.61
N ASP A 231 11.67 28.33 -27.11
CA ASP A 231 11.57 29.79 -26.96
C ASP A 231 10.37 30.38 -27.74
N THR A 232 10.12 29.87 -28.95
CA THR A 232 8.97 30.27 -29.76
C THR A 232 7.65 29.83 -29.10
N LYS A 233 7.61 28.62 -28.52
CA LYS A 233 6.46 28.13 -27.73
C LYS A 233 6.28 28.92 -26.43
N LEU A 234 7.35 29.41 -25.80
CA LEU A 234 7.28 30.32 -24.66
C LEU A 234 6.71 31.70 -25.04
N LEU A 235 7.11 32.27 -26.18
CA LEU A 235 6.53 33.51 -26.70
C LEU A 235 5.03 33.34 -26.99
N GLU A 236 4.65 32.29 -27.71
CA GLU A 236 3.25 31.97 -28.03
C GLU A 236 2.41 31.82 -26.76
N ARG A 237 2.88 31.05 -25.76
CA ARG A 237 2.19 30.91 -24.46
C ARG A 237 2.03 32.25 -23.74
N LYS A 238 3.06 33.10 -23.77
CA LYS A 238 3.05 34.44 -23.16
C LYS A 238 2.09 35.38 -23.89
N GLN A 239 1.99 35.27 -25.21
CA GLN A 239 1.07 36.06 -26.05
C GLN A 239 -0.39 35.63 -25.86
N LEU A 240 -0.66 34.32 -25.76
CA LEU A 240 -1.98 33.78 -25.40
C LEU A 240 -2.40 34.17 -23.97
N GLN A 241 -1.47 34.20 -23.00
CA GLN A 241 -1.75 34.74 -21.66
C GLN A 241 -2.04 36.25 -21.68
N ALA A 242 -1.36 37.03 -22.53
CA ALA A 242 -1.66 38.44 -22.72
C ALA A 242 -3.04 38.65 -23.35
N GLN A 243 -3.41 37.88 -24.39
CA GLN A 243 -4.73 37.93 -25.01
C GLN A 243 -5.84 37.54 -24.02
N LYS A 244 -5.67 36.47 -23.22
CA LYS A 244 -6.65 36.11 -22.18
C LYS A 244 -6.84 37.23 -21.13
N ARG A 245 -5.76 37.94 -20.76
CA ARG A 245 -5.84 39.12 -19.87
C ARG A 245 -6.52 40.33 -20.53
N GLY A 246 -6.37 40.51 -21.83
CA GLY A 246 -7.10 41.52 -22.61
C GLY A 246 -8.61 41.24 -22.65
N ILE A 247 -8.99 40.00 -22.96
CA ILE A 247 -10.40 39.57 -23.05
C ILE A 247 -11.13 39.73 -21.71
N THR A 248 -10.46 39.50 -20.57
CA THR A 248 -11.04 39.78 -19.24
C THR A 248 -11.24 41.27 -18.93
N SER A 249 -10.70 42.19 -19.74
CA SER A 249 -10.77 43.63 -19.50
C SER A 249 -11.94 44.34 -20.19
N GLU A 250 -12.64 43.70 -21.14
CA GLU A 250 -13.72 44.34 -21.91
C GLU A 250 -15.14 44.02 -21.39
N MET A 251 -15.29 43.07 -20.46
CA MET A 251 -16.60 42.63 -19.96
C MET A 251 -17.16 43.49 -18.80
N ASN A 252 -16.31 44.24 -18.07
CA ASN A 252 -16.72 45.01 -16.88
C ASN A 252 -16.27 46.48 -16.99
N GLY A 253 -17.15 47.33 -17.52
CA GLY A 253 -16.89 48.76 -17.73
C GLY A 253 -17.88 49.72 -17.05
N VAL A 254 -17.83 49.85 -15.72
CA VAL A 254 -18.33 51.06 -15.00
C VAL A 254 -17.42 51.41 -13.80
N SER A 255 -16.73 52.55 -13.93
CA SER A 255 -16.26 53.49 -12.90
C SER A 255 -16.18 53.11 -11.41
N ASN A 256 -14.95 53.10 -10.86
CA ASN A 256 -14.51 54.16 -9.90
C ASN A 256 -12.97 54.27 -9.82
N ALA A 257 -12.42 55.29 -9.15
CA ALA A 257 -11.03 55.76 -9.40
C ALA A 257 -10.01 55.67 -8.23
N GLY A 258 -8.80 55.16 -8.57
CA GLY A 258 -7.51 55.45 -7.92
C GLY A 258 -7.07 54.56 -6.73
N PRO A 259 -5.78 54.61 -6.30
CA PRO A 259 -4.60 55.23 -6.92
C PRO A 259 -3.56 54.19 -7.43
N MET A 260 -2.42 54.65 -7.97
CA MET A 260 -1.34 53.78 -8.48
C MET A 260 -0.64 52.94 -7.39
N ARG A 261 -0.11 51.77 -7.77
CA ARG A 261 0.90 51.00 -7.02
C ARG A 261 2.10 50.69 -7.94
N LEU A 262 3.31 50.64 -7.36
CA LEU A 262 4.57 50.59 -8.10
C LEU A 262 4.80 49.25 -8.84
N PRO A 263 5.63 49.21 -9.90
CA PRO A 263 6.12 47.96 -10.48
C PRO A 263 7.13 47.29 -9.54
N GLU A 264 6.81 46.10 -9.04
CA GLU A 264 7.71 45.32 -8.18
C GLU A 264 8.82 44.61 -8.97
N LEU A 265 9.99 44.45 -8.34
CA LEU A 265 11.18 43.91 -8.99
C LEU A 265 11.14 42.39 -9.13
N LYS A 266 11.80 41.88 -10.18
CA LYS A 266 12.02 40.43 -10.35
C LYS A 266 13.05 39.94 -9.30
N PRO A 267 12.79 38.84 -8.58
CA PRO A 267 13.84 38.11 -7.88
C PRO A 267 14.89 37.59 -8.87
N ALA A 268 16.17 37.68 -8.49
CA ALA A 268 17.26 37.18 -9.31
C ALA A 268 17.44 35.66 -9.15
N THR A 269 17.66 34.97 -10.27
CA THR A 269 18.01 33.55 -10.31
C THR A 269 19.34 33.27 -9.61
N LYS A 270 19.40 32.25 -8.74
CA LYS A 270 20.66 31.69 -8.23
C LYS A 270 20.80 30.22 -8.68
N HIS A 271 21.94 29.90 -9.31
CA HIS A 271 22.39 28.53 -9.54
C HIS A 271 23.25 28.03 -8.37
N HIS A 272 23.34 26.71 -8.20
CA HIS A 272 24.26 26.06 -7.25
C HIS A 272 25.75 26.24 -7.63
N LYS A 273 26.64 26.32 -6.63
CA LYS A 273 27.66 25.27 -6.35
C LYS A 273 28.53 25.58 -5.11
N GLY A 274 28.86 24.52 -4.36
CA GLY A 274 30.26 24.04 -4.26
C GLY A 274 31.23 24.60 -3.20
N LYS A 275 31.38 23.81 -2.12
CA LYS A 275 32.62 23.42 -1.40
C LYS A 275 33.63 24.46 -0.82
N GLN A 276 34.04 24.11 0.42
CA GLN A 276 35.38 24.20 1.02
C GLN A 276 36.01 25.55 1.40
N SER A 277 36.79 25.49 2.49
CA SER A 277 37.76 26.49 2.92
C SER A 277 39.18 25.99 2.70
N GLN A 278 40.08 26.85 2.22
CA GLN A 278 41.33 27.17 2.91
C GLN A 278 41.93 28.46 2.32
N PHE A 279 42.92 29.06 3.01
CA PHE A 279 43.49 30.36 2.67
C PHE A 279 44.56 30.28 1.57
N GLY A 280 44.47 31.17 0.58
CA GLY A 280 45.53 31.48 -0.40
C GLY A 280 45.68 33.00 -0.56
N ILE A 281 46.91 33.51 -0.77
CA ILE A 281 47.25 34.92 -0.51
C ILE A 281 47.94 35.61 -1.71
N LYS A 282 47.48 36.84 -2.03
CA LYS A 282 48.01 37.83 -3.01
C LYS A 282 47.88 37.47 -4.51
N GLY A 283 47.68 38.42 -5.43
CA GLY A 283 47.29 39.84 -5.23
C GLY A 283 47.57 40.80 -6.42
N LEU A 284 46.98 42.00 -6.33
CA LEU A 284 47.48 43.31 -6.80
C LEU A 284 47.93 43.53 -8.27
N LYS A 285 47.34 44.56 -8.92
CA LYS A 285 48.02 45.88 -9.10
C LYS A 285 47.11 47.00 -9.64
N TRP A 286 47.47 48.23 -9.28
CA TRP A 286 47.02 49.52 -9.86
C TRP A 286 48.09 50.02 -10.89
N PRO A 287 47.95 51.19 -11.55
CA PRO A 287 48.14 52.52 -10.93
C PRO A 287 46.88 53.42 -11.11
N LEU A 288 46.81 54.75 -10.93
CA LEU A 288 47.74 55.88 -10.63
C LEU A 288 46.87 56.93 -9.83
N ASN A 289 47.29 58.06 -9.26
CA ASN A 289 48.45 58.96 -9.38
C ASN A 289 48.77 59.68 -8.04
N GLU A 290 49.78 60.56 -8.05
CA GLU A 290 50.31 61.35 -6.93
C GLU A 290 50.31 62.89 -7.24
N PRO A 291 50.92 63.83 -6.47
CA PRO A 291 51.77 63.75 -5.25
C PRO A 291 51.06 64.38 -3.99
N VAL A 292 51.62 64.89 -2.87
CA VAL A 292 52.95 65.44 -2.48
C VAL A 292 53.21 65.28 -0.95
N ASN A 293 54.50 65.25 -0.55
CA ASN A 293 55.18 65.45 0.76
C ASN A 293 54.39 65.64 2.09
N GLY A 294 54.87 65.15 3.25
CA GLY A 294 56.06 64.31 3.52
C GLY A 294 56.68 64.45 4.93
N VAL A 295 57.68 63.58 5.22
CA VAL A 295 58.69 63.60 6.33
C VAL A 295 58.30 63.05 7.73
N ASN A 296 58.78 61.82 7.97
CA ASN A 296 59.39 61.20 9.18
C ASN A 296 59.05 61.63 10.63
N GLY A 297 58.84 60.61 11.49
CA GLY A 297 59.04 60.67 12.96
C GLY A 297 59.00 59.27 13.60
N LEU A 298 59.99 58.90 14.43
CA LEU A 298 60.13 57.56 15.03
C LEU A 298 59.78 57.53 16.53
N ILE A 299 59.16 56.43 16.96
CA ILE A 299 59.34 55.69 18.24
C ILE A 299 59.37 56.51 19.55
N GLN A 300 58.45 56.20 20.48
CA GLN A 300 58.84 55.66 21.81
C GLN A 300 57.70 54.91 22.52
N HIS A 301 58.10 54.04 23.46
CA HIS A 301 57.23 53.27 24.34
C HIS A 301 56.78 54.10 25.55
N GLU A 302 55.54 53.90 26.00
CA GLU A 302 55.26 53.87 27.44
C GLU A 302 54.16 52.85 27.76
N GLN A 303 54.24 52.19 28.91
CA GLN A 303 53.32 51.12 29.31
C GLN A 303 52.29 51.63 30.32
N GLN A 304 51.01 51.39 30.07
CA GLN A 304 49.97 51.43 31.10
C GLN A 304 49.21 50.10 31.18
N ARG A 305 48.85 49.71 32.40
CA ARG A 305 48.27 48.39 32.72
C ARG A 305 46.86 48.25 32.15
N ALA A 306 46.63 47.24 31.31
CA ALA A 306 45.29 46.78 31.00
C ALA A 306 44.71 45.97 32.16
N THR A 307 43.44 46.18 32.49
CA THR A 307 42.70 45.37 33.46
C THR A 307 42.27 44.04 32.84
N ILE A 308 42.37 42.95 33.61
CA ILE A 308 41.84 41.65 33.22
C ILE A 308 40.31 41.75 33.15
N ARG A 309 39.73 41.46 31.98
CA ARG A 309 38.29 41.21 31.83
C ARG A 309 38.04 39.72 31.90
N GLU A 310 37.07 39.31 32.71
CA GLU A 310 36.55 37.94 32.68
C GLU A 310 35.86 37.65 31.34
N PRO A 311 35.93 36.41 30.83
CA PRO A 311 35.24 36.03 29.60
C PRO A 311 33.72 36.01 29.83
N THR A 312 32.97 36.73 28.98
CA THR A 312 31.50 36.61 28.94
C THR A 312 31.10 35.19 28.57
N PRO A 313 30.08 34.60 29.23
CA PRO A 313 29.60 33.27 28.89
C PRO A 313 29.06 33.22 27.45
N PRO A 314 29.13 32.06 26.77
CA PRO A 314 28.59 31.90 25.43
C PRO A 314 27.07 32.13 25.40
N PRO A 315 26.50 32.56 24.26
CA PRO A 315 25.06 32.68 24.11
C PRO A 315 24.37 31.31 24.31
N PRO A 316 23.13 31.28 24.83
CA PRO A 316 22.38 30.04 24.94
C PRO A 316 22.13 29.42 23.55
N PRO A 317 22.08 28.08 23.43
CA PRO A 317 21.75 27.43 22.16
C PRO A 317 20.33 27.80 21.71
N PRO A 318 20.06 27.80 20.38
CA PRO A 318 18.74 28.10 19.85
C PRO A 318 17.69 27.09 20.33
N PRO A 319 16.42 27.48 20.47
CA PRO A 319 15.35 26.59 20.92
C PRO A 319 15.13 25.46 19.91
N THR A 320 15.08 24.22 20.40
CA THR A 320 14.85 23.03 19.57
C THR A 320 13.43 23.04 18.99
N LYS A 321 13.30 23.12 17.66
CA LYS A 321 12.03 22.93 16.95
C LYS A 321 11.59 21.47 17.08
N TYR A 322 10.31 21.24 17.41
CA TYR A 322 9.71 19.91 17.54
C TYR A 322 8.73 19.64 16.38
N PRO A 323 8.42 18.37 16.03
CA PRO A 323 8.94 17.14 16.63
C PRO A 323 10.40 16.83 16.23
N ILE A 324 11.06 15.98 17.02
CA ILE A 324 12.42 15.48 16.75
C ILE A 324 12.46 13.94 16.85
N GLU A 325 13.60 13.35 16.49
CA GLU A 325 13.88 11.92 16.65
C GLU A 325 13.63 11.48 18.12
N ASP A 326 12.86 10.41 18.28
CA ASP A 326 12.17 10.06 19.53
C ASP A 326 13.12 9.60 20.66
N LEU A 327 14.26 8.99 20.35
CA LEU A 327 15.28 8.58 21.32
C LEU A 327 16.20 9.75 21.71
N SER A 328 16.32 10.79 20.89
CA SER A 328 17.08 12.02 21.17
C SER A 328 16.47 12.89 22.27
N LEU A 329 15.20 12.63 22.64
CA LEU A 329 14.50 13.18 23.79
C LEU A 329 14.98 12.55 25.11
N PRO A 330 15.07 13.32 26.21
CA PRO A 330 15.41 12.76 27.53
C PRO A 330 14.35 11.75 28.01
N PRO A 331 14.74 10.67 28.71
CA PRO A 331 13.81 9.77 29.37
C PRO A 331 12.83 10.48 30.31
N LYS A 332 11.56 10.07 30.30
CA LYS A 332 10.55 10.55 31.26
C LYS A 332 10.70 9.76 32.56
N GLU A 333 11.23 10.37 33.62
CA GLU A 333 11.31 9.74 34.95
C GLU A 333 9.91 9.30 35.45
N GLY A 334 9.81 8.07 35.95
CA GLY A 334 8.57 7.49 36.48
C GLY A 334 7.47 7.17 35.43
N SER A 335 7.75 7.32 34.14
CA SER A 335 6.78 7.08 33.05
C SER A 335 7.08 5.76 32.34
N VAL A 336 6.37 4.69 32.72
CA VAL A 336 6.46 3.37 32.08
C VAL A 336 5.27 3.08 31.17
N ARG A 337 5.49 2.23 30.17
CA ARG A 337 4.46 1.69 29.28
C ARG A 337 3.57 0.72 30.08
N PRO A 338 2.27 0.59 29.76
CA PRO A 338 1.43 -0.51 30.24
C PRO A 338 2.07 -1.86 29.97
N ARG A 339 1.84 -2.86 30.83
CA ARG A 339 2.37 -4.21 30.60
C ARG A 339 1.66 -4.86 29.42
N LEU A 340 2.41 -5.51 28.52
CA LEU A 340 1.79 -6.38 27.51
C LEU A 340 1.28 -7.65 28.18
N LYS A 341 0.10 -8.08 27.75
CA LYS A 341 -0.36 -9.45 27.86
C LYS A 341 0.22 -10.25 26.68
N PHE A 342 0.39 -11.55 26.88
CA PHE A 342 0.80 -12.52 25.86
C PHE A 342 -0.21 -13.66 25.84
N MET A 343 -0.26 -14.41 24.74
CA MET A 343 -1.24 -15.49 24.50
C MET A 343 -0.59 -16.86 24.26
N CYS A 344 0.72 -16.95 24.46
CA CYS A 344 1.56 -18.10 24.12
C CYS A 344 2.47 -18.47 25.30
N HIS A 345 2.85 -19.74 25.38
CA HIS A 345 3.52 -20.33 26.53
C HIS A 345 4.99 -19.89 26.70
N ASP A 346 5.60 -19.35 25.65
CA ASP A 346 7.01 -18.97 25.47
C ASP A 346 7.25 -17.45 25.31
N PRO A 347 6.73 -16.58 26.20
CA PRO A 347 6.84 -15.13 26.01
C PRO A 347 8.31 -14.65 25.96
N PRO A 348 8.64 -13.60 25.16
CA PRO A 348 10.02 -13.13 24.94
C PRO A 348 10.76 -12.64 26.19
N VAL A 349 10.05 -12.43 27.29
CA VAL A 349 10.59 -12.06 28.59
C VAL A 349 9.93 -12.96 29.64
N LYS A 350 10.70 -13.38 30.65
CA LYS A 350 10.16 -14.13 31.79
C LYS A 350 9.17 -13.26 32.56
N ILE A 351 7.92 -13.69 32.58
CA ILE A 351 6.81 -13.05 33.30
C ILE A 351 6.58 -13.81 34.60
N GLU A 352 6.34 -13.08 35.69
CA GLU A 352 5.93 -13.69 36.97
C GLU A 352 4.47 -14.16 36.84
N PRO A 353 4.11 -15.37 37.33
CA PRO A 353 2.82 -16.01 37.07
C PRO A 353 1.59 -15.33 37.72
N GLU A 354 1.75 -14.13 38.28
CA GLU A 354 0.63 -13.26 38.64
C GLU A 354 -0.22 -12.85 37.42
N ILE A 355 0.30 -12.99 36.19
CA ILE A 355 -0.49 -12.80 34.96
C ILE A 355 -1.26 -14.07 34.60
N ASP A 356 -2.31 -14.32 35.38
CA ASP A 356 -3.61 -14.72 34.86
C ASP A 356 -3.69 -16.14 34.24
N GLU A 357 -3.50 -17.16 35.08
CA GLU A 357 -3.71 -18.60 34.81
C GLU A 357 -5.15 -18.97 34.34
N SER A 358 -6.03 -17.99 34.15
CA SER A 358 -7.42 -18.16 33.72
C SER A 358 -7.61 -18.35 32.20
N ARG A 359 -6.59 -18.04 31.40
CA ARG A 359 -6.75 -17.85 29.95
C ARG A 359 -6.77 -19.18 29.17
N PRO A 360 -7.84 -19.47 28.40
CA PRO A 360 -7.89 -20.66 27.56
C PRO A 360 -6.73 -20.74 26.55
N PHE A 361 -6.19 -21.94 26.38
CA PHE A 361 -5.25 -22.33 25.32
C PHE A 361 -3.88 -21.64 25.29
N PHE A 362 -3.57 -20.79 26.28
CA PHE A 362 -2.25 -20.14 26.44
C PHE A 362 -1.10 -21.16 26.49
N ASP A 363 -1.37 -22.35 27.05
CA ASP A 363 -0.48 -23.49 27.17
C ASP A 363 -0.15 -24.20 25.84
N LYS A 364 -0.95 -23.96 24.79
CA LYS A 364 -0.81 -24.62 23.47
C LYS A 364 -0.14 -23.76 22.40
N ILE A 365 -0.11 -22.44 22.55
CA ILE A 365 0.27 -21.52 21.47
C ILE A 365 1.74 -21.12 21.63
N ASP A 366 2.44 -21.00 20.50
CA ASP A 366 3.83 -20.54 20.41
C ASP A 366 3.89 -19.07 19.96
N MET A 367 4.86 -18.31 20.47
CA MET A 367 5.14 -16.93 20.06
C MET A 367 5.40 -16.84 18.56
N ALA A 368 5.99 -17.88 17.96
CA ALA A 368 6.25 -17.97 16.54
C ALA A 368 4.98 -17.95 15.67
N THR A 369 3.83 -18.44 16.18
CA THR A 369 2.58 -18.57 15.41
C THR A 369 1.54 -17.49 15.71
N VAL A 370 1.71 -16.68 16.77
CA VAL A 370 0.79 -15.55 17.08
C VAL A 370 0.59 -14.62 15.86
N GLY A 371 1.65 -14.36 15.09
CA GLY A 371 1.53 -13.60 13.84
C GLY A 371 0.66 -14.29 12.77
N ALA A 372 0.76 -15.62 12.63
CA ALA A 372 -0.03 -16.41 11.70
C ALA A 372 -1.52 -16.44 12.09
N PHE A 373 -1.83 -16.54 13.39
CA PHE A 373 -3.21 -16.41 13.89
C PHE A 373 -3.83 -15.07 13.50
N LEU A 374 -3.10 -13.97 13.71
CA LEU A 374 -3.58 -12.62 13.42
C LEU A 374 -3.77 -12.39 11.92
N GLU A 375 -2.77 -12.74 11.10
CA GLU A 375 -2.83 -12.58 9.63
C GLU A 375 -3.93 -13.44 9.00
N THR A 376 -4.10 -14.69 9.46
CA THR A 376 -5.14 -15.60 8.98
C THR A 376 -6.54 -15.09 9.34
N TRP A 377 -6.75 -14.69 10.60
CA TRP A 377 -8.03 -14.15 11.06
C TRP A 377 -8.42 -12.85 10.35
N ASP A 378 -7.44 -11.94 10.15
CA ASP A 378 -7.64 -10.67 9.44
C ASP A 378 -8.00 -10.93 7.97
N THR A 379 -7.28 -11.82 7.29
CA THR A 379 -7.56 -12.22 5.90
C THR A 379 -8.96 -12.79 5.74
N LEU A 380 -9.36 -13.72 6.62
CA LEU A 380 -10.68 -14.37 6.55
C LEU A 380 -11.84 -13.39 6.82
N ASN A 381 -11.66 -12.41 7.71
CA ASN A 381 -12.72 -11.44 8.04
C ASN A 381 -12.74 -10.22 7.10
N VAL A 382 -11.60 -9.79 6.53
CA VAL A 382 -11.55 -8.71 5.52
C VAL A 382 -12.10 -9.18 4.17
N TYR A 383 -11.84 -10.44 3.78
CA TYR A 383 -12.32 -11.02 2.51
C TYR A 383 -13.47 -12.03 2.71
N CYS A 384 -14.23 -11.89 3.81
CA CYS A 384 -15.36 -12.76 4.16
C CYS A 384 -16.37 -12.94 3.01
N GLU A 385 -16.67 -11.86 2.27
CA GLU A 385 -17.55 -11.86 1.09
C GLU A 385 -17.00 -12.72 -0.08
N ILE A 386 -15.68 -12.88 -0.21
CA ILE A 386 -15.03 -13.71 -1.25
C ILE A 386 -14.95 -15.18 -0.82
N PHE A 387 -14.79 -15.43 0.48
CA PHE A 387 -14.86 -16.79 1.04
C PHE A 387 -16.30 -17.27 1.26
N GLN A 388 -17.30 -16.38 1.18
CA GLN A 388 -18.68 -16.63 1.59
C GLN A 388 -18.74 -17.21 3.01
N LEU A 389 -17.95 -16.60 3.90
CA LEU A 389 -17.89 -16.90 5.32
C LEU A 389 -18.64 -15.83 6.09
N ASP A 390 -19.47 -16.25 7.04
CA ASP A 390 -19.91 -15.35 8.09
C ASP A 390 -18.72 -14.89 8.95
N SER A 391 -18.77 -13.68 9.51
CA SER A 391 -17.65 -13.16 10.33
C SER A 391 -17.58 -13.85 11.70
N PHE A 392 -16.43 -13.77 12.37
CA PHE A 392 -16.21 -14.40 13.69
C PHE A 392 -15.16 -13.65 14.53
N THR A 393 -15.29 -13.72 15.86
CA THR A 393 -14.32 -13.05 16.74
C THR A 393 -12.96 -13.74 16.71
N PHE A 394 -11.90 -13.02 17.07
CA PHE A 394 -10.55 -13.58 17.18
C PHE A 394 -10.46 -14.66 18.28
N ASP A 395 -11.22 -14.51 19.37
CA ASP A 395 -11.24 -15.47 20.46
C ASP A 395 -11.94 -16.78 20.07
N ASP A 396 -13.03 -16.70 19.30
CA ASP A 396 -13.75 -17.89 18.82
C ASP A 396 -12.96 -18.62 17.72
N PHE A 397 -12.14 -17.91 16.94
CA PHE A 397 -11.17 -18.53 16.02
C PHE A 397 -10.06 -19.28 16.76
N VAL A 398 -9.44 -18.67 17.77
CA VAL A 398 -8.40 -19.32 18.59
C VAL A 398 -8.97 -20.53 19.32
N GLU A 399 -10.19 -20.44 19.87
CA GLU A 399 -10.90 -21.57 20.46
C GLU A 399 -11.18 -22.67 19.43
N THR A 400 -11.75 -22.33 18.27
CA THR A 400 -12.02 -23.27 17.16
C THR A 400 -10.79 -24.12 16.82
N MET A 401 -9.65 -23.46 16.58
CA MET A 401 -8.41 -24.14 16.22
C MET A 401 -7.91 -25.06 17.36
N SER A 402 -8.15 -24.66 18.61
CA SER A 402 -7.65 -25.33 19.83
C SER A 402 -8.51 -26.47 20.37
N VAL A 403 -9.78 -26.58 19.95
CA VAL A 403 -10.75 -27.59 20.44
C VAL A 403 -11.29 -28.54 19.37
N ALA A 404 -11.23 -28.16 18.08
CA ALA A 404 -11.69 -29.02 16.99
C ALA A 404 -10.98 -30.37 16.99
N SER A 405 -11.74 -31.46 16.95
CA SER A 405 -11.26 -32.84 17.13
C SER A 405 -12.25 -33.86 16.56
N GLU A 406 -11.89 -35.15 16.52
CA GLU A 406 -12.79 -36.21 16.05
C GLU A 406 -14.08 -36.30 16.90
N GLN A 407 -13.99 -35.90 18.18
CA GLN A 407 -15.11 -35.86 19.13
C GLN A 407 -15.85 -34.50 19.15
N VAL A 408 -15.12 -33.39 19.00
CA VAL A 408 -15.69 -32.02 19.01
C VAL A 408 -15.60 -31.44 17.61
N LYS A 409 -16.65 -31.68 16.82
CA LYS A 409 -16.81 -31.06 15.49
C LYS A 409 -17.23 -29.59 15.63
N VAL A 410 -16.45 -28.68 15.05
CA VAL A 410 -16.70 -27.24 15.08
C VAL A 410 -16.95 -26.77 13.65
N GLN A 411 -18.14 -26.24 13.36
CA GLN A 411 -18.50 -25.81 12.00
C GLN A 411 -17.51 -24.78 11.45
N LEU A 412 -17.07 -23.82 12.27
CA LEU A 412 -16.07 -22.82 11.86
C LEU A 412 -14.75 -23.45 11.39
N PHE A 413 -14.35 -24.61 11.93
CA PHE A 413 -13.11 -25.29 11.53
C PHE A 413 -13.20 -25.89 10.13
N ASP A 414 -14.26 -26.64 9.84
CA ASP A 414 -14.46 -27.23 8.51
C ASP A 414 -14.68 -26.13 7.45
N GLU A 415 -15.48 -25.10 7.80
CA GLU A 415 -15.86 -24.04 6.87
C GLU A 415 -14.69 -23.17 6.41
N ILE A 416 -13.79 -22.72 7.30
CA ILE A 416 -12.64 -21.87 6.90
C ILE A 416 -11.65 -22.59 6.00
N HIS A 417 -11.44 -23.90 6.18
CA HIS A 417 -10.59 -24.67 5.28
C HIS A 417 -11.29 -24.89 3.93
N CYS A 418 -12.56 -25.31 3.94
CA CYS A 418 -13.32 -25.59 2.70
C CYS A 418 -13.54 -24.33 1.85
N SER A 419 -13.83 -23.18 2.47
CA SER A 419 -14.06 -21.91 1.75
C SER A 419 -12.79 -21.39 1.08
N VAL A 420 -11.64 -21.40 1.78
CA VAL A 420 -10.36 -20.95 1.22
C VAL A 420 -9.93 -21.87 0.07
N LEU A 421 -10.03 -23.19 0.25
CA LEU A 421 -9.73 -24.18 -0.80
C LEU A 421 -10.58 -23.95 -2.05
N LYS A 422 -11.88 -23.63 -1.93
CA LYS A 422 -12.76 -23.34 -3.09
C LYS A 422 -12.28 -22.17 -3.96
N VAL A 423 -11.53 -21.20 -3.41
CA VAL A 423 -11.01 -20.04 -4.15
C VAL A 423 -9.77 -20.41 -4.99
N LEU A 424 -9.06 -21.49 -4.66
CA LEU A 424 -7.85 -21.93 -5.36
C LEU A 424 -8.15 -22.62 -6.71
N VAL A 425 -9.31 -23.26 -6.85
CA VAL A 425 -9.73 -23.99 -8.06
C VAL A 425 -11.24 -23.82 -8.26
N ASP A 426 -11.68 -23.41 -9.46
CA ASP A 426 -13.11 -23.29 -9.81
C ASP A 426 -13.88 -24.59 -9.58
N SER A 427 -15.21 -24.53 -9.42
CA SER A 427 -16.00 -25.77 -9.46
C SER A 427 -16.06 -26.34 -10.87
N GLU A 428 -16.37 -27.63 -10.99
CA GLU A 428 -16.65 -28.29 -12.27
C GLU A 428 -17.69 -27.56 -13.12
N ARG A 429 -18.68 -26.90 -12.48
CA ARG A 429 -19.75 -26.15 -13.14
C ARG A 429 -19.27 -24.83 -13.76
N GLU A 430 -18.09 -24.34 -13.34
CA GLU A 430 -17.47 -23.08 -13.76
C GLU A 430 -16.27 -23.32 -14.69
N GLY A 431 -15.95 -24.59 -15.00
CA GLY A 431 -14.85 -24.99 -15.88
C GLY A 431 -13.63 -25.56 -15.15
N GLY A 432 -13.67 -25.69 -13.81
CA GLY A 432 -12.68 -26.45 -13.04
C GLY A 432 -11.24 -25.94 -13.10
N LYS A 433 -11.01 -24.67 -13.45
CA LYS A 433 -9.68 -24.10 -13.64
C LYS A 433 -9.00 -23.72 -12.32
N VAL A 434 -7.73 -24.12 -12.18
CA VAL A 434 -6.81 -23.66 -11.13
C VAL A 434 -6.58 -22.15 -11.24
N ARG A 435 -6.62 -21.45 -10.09
CA ARG A 435 -6.55 -19.98 -9.96
C ARG A 435 -5.25 -19.45 -9.37
N ILE A 436 -4.41 -20.35 -8.86
CA ILE A 436 -3.09 -20.09 -8.30
C ILE A 436 -1.98 -20.64 -9.22
N ASN A 437 -0.76 -20.21 -8.97
CA ASN A 437 0.43 -20.84 -9.57
C ASN A 437 0.79 -22.07 -8.73
N LEU A 438 1.17 -23.17 -9.37
CA LEU A 438 1.62 -24.41 -8.73
C LEU A 438 2.91 -24.87 -9.42
N PRO A 439 3.83 -25.54 -8.70
CA PRO A 439 4.94 -26.25 -9.33
C PRO A 439 4.44 -27.30 -10.33
N GLU A 440 5.15 -27.39 -11.47
CA GLU A 440 4.98 -28.50 -12.41
C GLU A 440 5.50 -29.78 -11.73
N LEU A 441 4.67 -30.82 -11.70
CA LEU A 441 5.11 -32.16 -11.32
C LEU A 441 5.88 -32.74 -12.50
N ALA A 442 7.01 -33.40 -12.23
CA ALA A 442 7.65 -34.23 -13.24
C ALA A 442 6.81 -35.50 -13.42
N ASP A 443 6.33 -35.74 -14.63
CA ASP A 443 5.65 -36.98 -14.99
C ASP A 443 6.70 -38.12 -15.10
N ASP A 444 7.17 -38.63 -13.96
CA ASP A 444 8.13 -39.76 -13.81
C ASP A 444 7.58 -41.12 -14.34
N HIS A 445 6.65 -41.08 -15.31
CA HIS A 445 5.86 -42.21 -15.82
C HIS A 445 5.78 -42.27 -17.35
N SER A 446 6.63 -41.55 -18.09
CA SER A 446 6.73 -41.63 -19.57
C SER A 446 7.83 -42.56 -20.10
N ASP A 447 8.77 -42.99 -19.25
CA ASP A 447 10.06 -43.56 -19.70
C ASP A 447 10.13 -45.10 -19.59
N GLU A 448 8.98 -45.78 -19.45
CA GLU A 448 8.87 -47.26 -19.45
C GLU A 448 7.93 -47.80 -20.56
N GLU A 449 8.15 -47.42 -21.82
CA GLU A 449 7.72 -48.25 -22.96
C GLU A 449 8.76 -48.13 -24.11
N GLU A 450 9.62 -49.15 -24.25
CA GLU A 450 10.62 -49.22 -25.34
C GLU A 450 9.94 -49.50 -26.70
N GLY A 451 10.55 -48.99 -27.78
CA GLY A 451 9.89 -48.90 -29.09
C GLY A 451 9.58 -50.22 -29.81
N GLU A 452 8.58 -50.14 -30.69
CA GLU A 452 8.43 -50.99 -31.88
C GLU A 452 8.62 -50.15 -33.16
N GLU A 453 8.93 -50.83 -34.27
CA GLU A 453 9.45 -50.23 -35.50
C GLU A 453 8.35 -49.84 -36.53
N GLU A 454 8.82 -49.43 -37.70
CA GLU A 454 8.12 -48.93 -38.89
C GLU A 454 6.98 -49.86 -39.40
N ASP A 455 5.91 -49.28 -39.98
CA ASP A 455 5.64 -49.53 -41.41
C ASP A 455 4.57 -48.63 -42.07
N ASP A 456 4.81 -48.43 -43.36
CA ASP A 456 4.22 -47.56 -44.39
C ASP A 456 2.75 -47.79 -44.81
N GLU A 457 2.15 -46.76 -45.48
CA GLU A 457 1.90 -46.72 -46.95
C GLU A 457 1.14 -45.40 -47.32
N ALA A 458 1.70 -44.48 -48.14
CA ALA A 458 1.76 -44.44 -49.62
C ALA A 458 0.48 -43.85 -50.31
N ASP A 459 0.45 -43.18 -51.47
CA ASP A 459 1.45 -42.51 -52.37
C ASP A 459 0.79 -41.16 -52.87
N GLU A 460 0.95 -40.45 -54.01
CA GLU A 460 1.61 -40.49 -55.35
C GLU A 460 1.69 -39.00 -55.83
N GLY A 461 2.69 -38.45 -56.54
CA GLY A 461 4.03 -38.89 -56.94
C GLY A 461 4.72 -37.83 -57.86
N GLU A 462 6.07 -37.90 -58.00
CA GLU A 462 6.95 -37.33 -59.07
C GLU A 462 7.00 -35.78 -59.34
N GLU A 463 8.06 -35.15 -59.90
CA GLU A 463 9.32 -35.59 -60.55
C GLU A 463 10.61 -34.97 -59.91
N ALA A 464 11.77 -35.50 -60.31
CA ALA A 464 13.08 -35.36 -59.65
C ALA A 464 13.94 -34.09 -59.92
N ALA A 465 14.88 -33.80 -59.00
CA ALA A 465 16.09 -33.00 -59.29
C ALA A 465 17.30 -33.29 -58.34
N ALA A 466 18.30 -34.00 -58.87
CA ALA A 466 19.73 -34.06 -58.48
C ALA A 466 20.17 -34.23 -56.99
N GLU A 467 20.97 -35.29 -56.73
CA GLU A 467 21.69 -35.52 -55.47
C GLU A 467 22.83 -34.50 -55.20
N PRO A 468 23.03 -34.07 -53.95
CA PRO A 468 24.30 -33.53 -53.46
C PRO A 468 25.11 -34.60 -52.71
N GLU A 469 26.37 -34.83 -53.11
CA GLU A 469 27.26 -35.88 -52.57
C GLU A 469 27.44 -35.86 -51.04
N GLU A 470 27.60 -37.04 -50.43
CA GLU A 470 27.94 -37.19 -49.01
C GLU A 470 29.24 -36.44 -48.65
N LYS A 471 29.15 -35.47 -47.72
CA LYS A 471 30.33 -34.87 -47.11
C LYS A 471 30.91 -35.84 -46.07
N PRO A 472 32.21 -36.18 -46.13
CA PRO A 472 32.80 -37.19 -45.26
C PRO A 472 32.73 -36.80 -43.78
N LYS A 473 32.46 -37.80 -42.92
CA LYS A 473 32.27 -37.63 -41.47
C LYS A 473 33.40 -36.81 -40.83
N GLY A 474 33.09 -35.56 -40.49
CA GLY A 474 34.01 -34.64 -39.84
C GLY A 474 34.54 -35.22 -38.54
N ARG A 475 35.86 -35.32 -38.41
CA ARG A 475 36.54 -35.97 -37.29
C ARG A 475 36.20 -35.27 -35.97
N ALA A 476 35.31 -35.85 -35.17
CA ALA A 476 34.88 -35.31 -33.88
C ALA A 476 36.10 -34.93 -33.03
N THR A 477 36.15 -33.68 -32.58
CA THR A 477 37.25 -33.19 -31.76
C THR A 477 37.11 -33.73 -30.34
N ARG A 478 38.23 -33.95 -29.64
CA ARG A 478 38.21 -34.42 -28.24
C ARG A 478 37.36 -33.51 -27.32
N SER A 479 37.19 -32.24 -27.67
CA SER A 479 36.36 -31.29 -26.94
C SER A 479 34.84 -31.47 -27.13
N SER A 480 34.36 -31.97 -28.27
CA SER A 480 32.91 -32.23 -28.44
C SER A 480 32.48 -33.49 -27.70
N LEU A 481 33.30 -34.54 -27.75
CA LEU A 481 33.07 -35.76 -26.96
C LEU A 481 33.18 -35.48 -25.46
N ALA A 482 34.19 -34.72 -25.01
CA ALA A 482 34.33 -34.33 -23.60
C ALA A 482 33.17 -33.44 -23.11
N LYS A 483 32.54 -32.62 -23.98
CA LYS A 483 31.31 -31.90 -23.59
C LYS A 483 30.17 -32.87 -23.34
N LEU A 484 29.89 -33.78 -24.28
CA LEU A 484 28.80 -34.77 -24.15
C LEU A 484 29.03 -35.72 -22.97
N GLU A 485 30.28 -36.09 -22.68
CA GLU A 485 30.65 -36.90 -21.52
C GLU A 485 30.42 -36.14 -20.20
N ALA A 486 30.81 -34.86 -20.13
CA ALA A 486 30.52 -34.01 -18.97
C ALA A 486 29.02 -33.70 -18.80
N GLU A 487 28.28 -33.58 -19.90
CA GLU A 487 26.84 -33.34 -19.93
C GLU A 487 26.06 -34.60 -19.47
N ARG A 488 26.50 -35.80 -19.88
CA ARG A 488 25.99 -37.07 -19.34
C ARG A 488 26.33 -37.24 -17.86
N LEU A 489 27.58 -36.98 -17.44
CA LEU A 489 27.98 -37.07 -16.04
C LEU A 489 27.24 -36.05 -15.14
N ALA A 490 26.89 -34.87 -15.67
CA ALA A 490 26.06 -33.91 -14.96
C ALA A 490 24.60 -34.37 -14.83
N ALA A 491 24.04 -35.00 -15.87
CA ALA A 491 22.71 -35.61 -15.81
C ALA A 491 22.66 -36.81 -14.85
N GLU A 492 23.69 -37.67 -14.88
CA GLU A 492 23.87 -38.83 -14.00
C GLU A 492 24.01 -38.39 -12.52
N ALA A 493 24.78 -37.34 -12.25
CA ALA A 493 24.88 -36.75 -10.91
C ALA A 493 23.57 -36.09 -10.45
N ALA A 494 22.87 -35.36 -11.32
CA ALA A 494 21.58 -34.74 -11.00
C ALA A 494 20.45 -35.77 -10.81
N ALA A 495 20.53 -36.93 -11.46
CA ALA A 495 19.63 -38.06 -11.21
C ALA A 495 19.90 -38.68 -9.83
N ALA A 496 21.17 -38.94 -9.49
CA ALA A 496 21.54 -39.45 -8.17
C ALA A 496 21.17 -38.48 -7.02
N GLU A 497 21.35 -37.17 -7.21
CA GLU A 497 20.94 -36.14 -6.25
C GLU A 497 19.40 -36.12 -6.07
N LYS A 498 18.63 -36.29 -7.16
CA LYS A 498 17.17 -36.46 -7.07
C LYS A 498 16.76 -37.74 -6.35
N GLU A 499 17.42 -38.87 -6.59
CA GLU A 499 17.14 -40.13 -5.89
C GLU A 499 17.47 -40.03 -4.39
N GLU A 500 18.58 -39.40 -4.02
CA GLU A 500 18.94 -39.17 -2.61
C GLU A 500 17.93 -38.26 -1.91
N ILE A 501 17.49 -37.17 -2.57
CA ILE A 501 16.42 -36.30 -2.06
C ILE A 501 15.07 -37.03 -1.96
N ARG A 502 14.72 -37.89 -2.93
CA ARG A 502 13.50 -38.69 -2.91
C ARG A 502 13.51 -39.68 -1.75
N ALA A 503 14.60 -40.41 -1.57
CA ALA A 503 14.78 -41.34 -0.45
C ALA A 503 14.76 -40.63 0.90
N GLU A 504 15.31 -39.41 1.00
CA GLU A 504 15.20 -38.59 2.22
C GLU A 504 13.73 -38.14 2.47
N GLN A 505 13.01 -37.67 1.44
CA GLN A 505 11.59 -37.30 1.55
C GLN A 505 10.71 -38.50 1.96
N GLU A 506 10.88 -39.66 1.35
CA GLU A 506 10.18 -40.91 1.69
C GLU A 506 10.51 -41.40 3.12
N SER A 507 11.72 -41.13 3.63
CA SER A 507 12.08 -41.45 5.01
C SER A 507 11.41 -40.54 6.06
N ARG A 508 10.94 -39.36 5.64
CA ARG A 508 10.31 -38.35 6.49
C ARG A 508 8.78 -38.45 6.49
N ASN A 509 8.16 -38.53 5.31
CA ASN A 509 6.71 -38.61 5.16
C ASN A 509 6.27 -39.42 3.93
N ARG A 510 5.01 -39.89 3.94
CA ARG A 510 4.42 -40.71 2.86
C ARG A 510 3.41 -39.94 2.00
N ALA A 511 3.57 -38.63 1.84
CA ALA A 511 2.64 -37.85 1.03
C ALA A 511 2.64 -38.29 -0.46
N GLU A 512 3.78 -38.74 -0.98
CA GLU A 512 3.89 -39.23 -2.37
C GLU A 512 3.18 -40.59 -2.56
N GLU A 513 3.26 -41.49 -1.57
CA GLU A 513 2.49 -42.76 -1.54
C GLU A 513 0.98 -42.48 -1.51
N LEU A 514 0.53 -41.50 -0.72
CA LEU A 514 -0.88 -41.11 -0.61
C LEU A 514 -1.45 -40.57 -1.94
N MET A 515 -0.63 -39.89 -2.75
CA MET A 515 -1.08 -39.11 -3.91
C MET A 515 -0.91 -39.79 -5.27
N ARG A 516 -0.18 -40.92 -5.35
CA ARG A 516 -0.04 -41.72 -6.57
C ARG A 516 -1.37 -42.12 -7.22
N GLU A 517 -2.44 -42.26 -6.45
CA GLU A 517 -3.80 -42.56 -6.93
C GLU A 517 -4.83 -41.44 -6.62
N PHE A 518 -4.40 -40.23 -6.27
CA PHE A 518 -5.31 -39.16 -5.80
C PHE A 518 -5.03 -37.78 -6.42
N ASP A 519 -5.76 -37.47 -7.49
CA ASP A 519 -5.85 -36.10 -8.04
C ASP A 519 -6.63 -35.19 -7.07
N TRP A 520 -5.90 -34.42 -6.28
CA TRP A 520 -6.46 -33.45 -5.35
C TRP A 520 -7.17 -32.28 -6.04
N ILE A 521 -6.77 -31.94 -7.28
CA ILE A 521 -7.32 -30.83 -8.06
C ILE A 521 -8.71 -31.21 -8.58
N ASP A 522 -8.88 -32.41 -9.15
CA ASP A 522 -10.18 -32.94 -9.56
C ASP A 522 -11.13 -33.14 -8.36
N HIS A 523 -10.62 -33.67 -7.24
CA HIS A 523 -11.41 -33.77 -6.01
C HIS A 523 -11.87 -32.39 -5.49
N LEU A 524 -11.00 -31.38 -5.51
CA LEU A 524 -11.34 -30.01 -5.14
C LEU A 524 -12.34 -29.37 -6.12
N ARG A 525 -12.13 -29.52 -7.43
CA ARG A 525 -13.05 -29.09 -8.50
C ARG A 525 -14.45 -29.69 -8.33
N LYS A 526 -14.54 -30.96 -7.94
CA LYS A 526 -15.79 -31.68 -7.66
C LYS A 526 -16.42 -31.32 -6.31
N ARG A 527 -15.69 -30.60 -5.46
CA ARG A 527 -16.08 -30.20 -4.08
C ARG A 527 -16.27 -31.42 -3.16
N ASN A 528 -15.41 -32.43 -3.32
CA ASN A 528 -15.40 -33.66 -2.55
C ASN A 528 -14.79 -33.45 -1.14
N PHE A 529 -15.41 -32.63 -0.30
CA PHE A 529 -14.86 -32.26 1.02
C PHE A 529 -15.23 -33.22 2.15
N SER A 530 -16.43 -33.80 2.12
CA SER A 530 -16.96 -34.61 3.22
C SER A 530 -16.14 -35.89 3.46
N ASN A 531 -16.13 -36.37 4.71
CA ASN A 531 -15.48 -37.62 5.14
C ASN A 531 -13.94 -37.68 4.97
N GLY A 532 -13.19 -36.65 5.34
CA GLY A 532 -11.72 -36.65 5.18
C GLY A 532 -11.26 -36.14 3.81
N GLY A 533 -12.16 -35.54 3.03
CA GLY A 533 -11.91 -35.12 1.66
C GLY A 533 -11.13 -33.81 1.58
N TRP A 534 -11.50 -32.80 2.39
CA TRP A 534 -10.80 -31.52 2.40
C TRP A 534 -9.40 -31.66 3.02
N GLU A 535 -9.25 -32.55 3.99
CA GLU A 535 -8.01 -32.89 4.68
C GLU A 535 -7.02 -33.58 3.71
N ARG A 536 -7.48 -34.51 2.87
CA ARG A 536 -6.65 -35.09 1.79
C ARG A 536 -6.31 -34.06 0.69
N ILE A 537 -7.25 -33.18 0.34
CA ILE A 537 -6.99 -32.06 -0.59
C ILE A 537 -5.88 -31.15 -0.03
N MET A 538 -5.92 -30.86 1.27
CA MET A 538 -4.91 -30.06 1.98
C MET A 538 -3.52 -30.70 1.89
N VAL A 539 -3.40 -32.00 2.15
CA VAL A 539 -2.14 -32.74 2.01
C VAL A 539 -1.63 -32.73 0.57
N GLY A 540 -2.51 -32.82 -0.44
CA GLY A 540 -2.12 -32.81 -1.86
C GLY A 540 -1.56 -31.46 -2.31
N LEU A 541 -2.23 -30.38 -1.89
CA LEU A 541 -1.75 -29.03 -2.09
C LEU A 541 -0.41 -28.79 -1.38
N LEU A 542 -0.25 -29.21 -0.12
CA LEU A 542 1.02 -29.10 0.61
C LEU A 542 2.15 -29.91 -0.05
N HIS A 543 1.87 -31.12 -0.55
CA HIS A 543 2.85 -31.95 -1.27
C HIS A 543 3.29 -31.33 -2.60
N GLN A 544 2.37 -30.76 -3.37
CA GLN A 544 2.74 -30.07 -4.61
C GLN A 544 3.49 -28.75 -4.34
N LEU A 545 3.14 -28.02 -3.27
CA LEU A 545 3.87 -26.83 -2.83
C LEU A 545 5.25 -27.15 -2.25
N SER A 546 5.47 -28.32 -1.65
CA SER A 546 6.79 -28.69 -1.08
C SER A 546 7.88 -28.89 -2.14
N LYS A 547 7.50 -28.93 -3.42
CA LYS A 547 8.41 -28.96 -4.57
C LYS A 547 8.82 -27.54 -5.05
N ASP A 548 8.32 -26.45 -4.42
CA ASP A 548 8.82 -25.07 -4.54
C ASP A 548 9.75 -24.73 -3.36
N ASP A 549 11.00 -24.32 -3.64
CA ASP A 549 11.98 -23.87 -2.63
C ASP A 549 11.42 -22.82 -1.65
N ARG A 550 10.47 -22.00 -2.07
CA ARG A 550 9.82 -20.97 -1.23
C ARG A 550 8.94 -21.56 -0.12
N TYR A 551 8.35 -22.73 -0.36
CA TYR A 551 7.37 -23.36 0.53
C TYR A 551 7.87 -24.68 1.13
N LYS A 552 8.94 -25.27 0.57
CA LYS A 552 9.54 -26.57 0.93
C LYS A 552 9.62 -26.80 2.43
N GLU A 553 10.42 -26.03 3.17
CA GLU A 553 10.67 -26.22 4.61
C GLU A 553 9.35 -26.28 5.42
N SER A 554 8.46 -25.29 5.23
CA SER A 554 7.17 -25.21 5.93
C SER A 554 6.18 -26.31 5.52
N CYS A 555 6.25 -26.80 4.28
CA CYS A 555 5.36 -27.87 3.80
C CYS A 555 5.88 -29.24 4.22
N GLU A 556 7.18 -29.50 4.16
CA GLU A 556 7.80 -30.73 4.66
C GLU A 556 7.53 -30.90 6.17
N GLU A 557 7.72 -29.84 6.97
CA GLU A 557 7.40 -29.82 8.40
C GLU A 557 5.92 -30.19 8.68
N LEU A 558 4.98 -29.72 7.85
CA LEU A 558 3.55 -30.07 7.97
C LEU A 558 3.24 -31.50 7.50
N LEU A 559 3.88 -31.96 6.43
CA LEU A 559 3.66 -33.30 5.87
C LEU A 559 4.24 -34.39 6.78
N GLU A 560 5.33 -34.13 7.49
CA GLU A 560 5.87 -35.00 8.54
C GLU A 560 4.86 -35.23 9.68
N GLN A 561 4.06 -34.22 10.05
CA GLN A 561 2.99 -34.36 11.06
C GLN A 561 1.70 -34.97 10.50
N LEU A 562 1.35 -34.69 9.24
CA LEU A 562 0.09 -35.13 8.62
C LEU A 562 0.15 -36.55 8.05
N VAL A 563 1.31 -36.96 7.51
CA VAL A 563 1.54 -38.27 6.88
C VAL A 563 2.84 -38.95 7.40
N PRO A 564 2.96 -39.24 8.71
CA PRO A 564 4.19 -39.81 9.30
C PRO A 564 4.65 -41.11 8.61
N ALA A 565 5.97 -41.27 8.43
CA ALA A 565 6.57 -42.39 7.70
C ALA A 565 6.35 -43.79 8.34
N ASP A 566 5.97 -43.87 9.63
CA ASP A 566 5.59 -45.11 10.31
C ASP A 566 4.09 -45.47 10.14
N SER A 567 3.28 -44.55 9.60
CA SER A 567 1.83 -44.73 9.40
C SER A 567 1.48 -45.26 8.01
N ASN A 568 0.32 -45.92 7.88
CA ASN A 568 -0.25 -46.27 6.57
C ASN A 568 -1.15 -45.13 6.05
N PRO A 569 -0.87 -44.53 4.88
CA PRO A 569 -1.52 -43.32 4.40
C PRO A 569 -2.96 -43.58 3.90
N THR A 570 -3.92 -43.62 4.81
CA THR A 570 -5.35 -43.86 4.51
C THR A 570 -6.23 -42.64 4.80
N PRO A 571 -7.40 -42.46 4.14
CA PRO A 571 -8.29 -41.32 4.37
C PRO A 571 -8.70 -41.11 5.84
N GLU A 572 -8.86 -42.21 6.59
CA GLU A 572 -9.24 -42.18 8.01
C GLU A 572 -8.07 -41.79 8.91
N VAL A 573 -6.85 -42.22 8.57
CA VAL A 573 -5.62 -41.77 9.24
C VAL A 573 -5.41 -40.27 9.01
N ILE A 574 -5.46 -39.78 7.76
CA ILE A 574 -5.29 -38.34 7.45
C ILE A 574 -6.30 -37.47 8.21
N ARG A 575 -7.58 -37.90 8.29
CA ARG A 575 -8.59 -37.20 9.09
C ARG A 575 -8.22 -37.14 10.57
N ARG A 576 -7.73 -38.25 11.14
CA ARG A 576 -7.28 -38.27 12.54
C ARG A 576 -6.03 -37.41 12.74
N SER A 577 -5.02 -37.53 11.87
CA SER A 577 -3.81 -36.71 11.91
C SER A 577 -4.17 -35.22 11.96
N TYR A 578 -5.07 -34.73 11.10
CA TYR A 578 -5.50 -33.32 11.12
C TYR A 578 -6.32 -32.96 12.38
N ALA A 579 -7.16 -33.88 12.87
CA ALA A 579 -7.98 -33.69 14.07
C ALA A 579 -7.19 -33.79 15.40
N GLU A 580 -6.00 -34.38 15.38
CA GLU A 580 -5.04 -34.47 16.51
C GLU A 580 -3.85 -33.51 16.36
N LEU A 581 -3.64 -32.94 15.16
CA LEU A 581 -2.56 -32.00 14.83
C LEU A 581 -2.49 -30.85 15.83
N ASP A 582 -1.27 -30.44 16.22
CA ASP A 582 -1.11 -29.30 17.12
C ASP A 582 -1.60 -27.97 16.51
N VAL A 583 -2.06 -27.06 17.37
CA VAL A 583 -2.68 -25.79 16.98
C VAL A 583 -1.72 -24.89 16.17
N ASN A 584 -0.42 -24.96 16.45
CA ASN A 584 0.62 -24.21 15.74
C ASN A 584 0.76 -24.69 14.29
N TYR A 585 0.62 -25.98 14.04
CA TYR A 585 0.63 -26.54 12.69
C TYR A 585 -0.68 -26.30 11.93
N ARG A 586 -1.83 -26.38 12.60
CA ARG A 586 -3.13 -26.02 11.99
C ARG A 586 -3.12 -24.59 11.44
N VAL A 587 -2.61 -23.63 12.21
CA VAL A 587 -2.57 -22.22 11.77
C VAL A 587 -1.51 -21.97 10.69
N LYS A 588 -0.33 -22.63 10.74
CA LYS A 588 0.64 -22.61 9.63
C LYS A 588 0.01 -23.10 8.32
N ALA A 589 -0.69 -24.23 8.35
CA ALA A 589 -1.33 -24.83 7.18
C ALA A 589 -2.41 -23.90 6.60
N LEU A 590 -3.28 -23.34 7.44
CA LEU A 590 -4.33 -22.41 7.02
C LEU A 590 -3.77 -21.07 6.50
N GLN A 591 -2.69 -20.55 7.10
CA GLN A 591 -1.99 -19.34 6.64
C GLN A 591 -1.42 -19.52 5.22
N ILE A 592 -0.79 -20.66 4.91
CA ILE A 592 -0.25 -20.96 3.58
C ILE A 592 -1.35 -20.86 2.52
N ILE A 593 -2.50 -21.51 2.74
CA ILE A 593 -3.59 -21.47 1.75
C ILE A 593 -4.26 -20.09 1.67
N CYS A 594 -4.36 -19.35 2.77
CA CYS A 594 -4.83 -17.96 2.74
C CYS A 594 -3.91 -17.06 1.89
N LEU A 595 -2.58 -17.15 2.07
CA LEU A 595 -1.62 -16.37 1.29
C LEU A 595 -1.72 -16.65 -0.22
N LEU A 596 -1.97 -17.90 -0.63
CA LEU A 596 -2.17 -18.27 -2.04
C LEU A 596 -3.43 -17.61 -2.65
N THR A 597 -4.49 -17.39 -1.87
CA THR A 597 -5.70 -16.71 -2.40
C THR A 597 -5.44 -15.26 -2.81
N MET A 598 -4.46 -14.59 -2.21
CA MET A 598 -4.07 -13.22 -2.53
C MET A 598 -3.52 -13.06 -3.96
N GLU A 599 -2.99 -14.13 -4.56
CA GLU A 599 -2.54 -14.14 -5.95
C GLU A 599 -3.70 -14.35 -6.95
N THR A 600 -4.87 -14.81 -6.50
CA THR A 600 -6.01 -15.13 -7.39
C THR A 600 -6.62 -13.89 -8.03
N LYS A 601 -7.49 -14.10 -9.02
CA LYS A 601 -8.29 -13.02 -9.63
C LYS A 601 -9.49 -12.59 -8.78
N ALA A 602 -9.98 -13.44 -7.87
CA ALA A 602 -11.13 -13.12 -7.03
C ALA A 602 -10.77 -12.03 -6.01
N VAL A 603 -9.74 -12.27 -5.19
CA VAL A 603 -9.27 -11.31 -4.18
C VAL A 603 -8.75 -10.02 -4.82
N ARG A 604 -8.01 -10.11 -5.94
CA ARG A 604 -7.52 -8.92 -6.65
C ARG A 604 -8.63 -8.09 -7.30
N GLY A 605 -9.64 -8.75 -7.89
CA GLY A 605 -10.83 -8.06 -8.41
C GLY A 605 -11.58 -7.33 -7.29
N TYR A 606 -11.73 -7.98 -6.13
CA TYR A 606 -12.34 -7.36 -4.94
C TYR A 606 -11.59 -6.11 -4.47
N MET A 607 -10.25 -6.14 -4.43
CA MET A 607 -9.43 -4.95 -4.13
C MET A 607 -9.62 -3.81 -5.15
N GLU A 608 -9.83 -4.14 -6.42
CA GLU A 608 -10.10 -3.17 -7.50
C GLU A 608 -11.52 -2.57 -7.33
N ASP A 609 -12.56 -3.39 -7.10
CA ASP A 609 -13.93 -2.94 -6.82
C ASP A 609 -14.03 -2.10 -5.53
N CYS A 610 -13.31 -2.48 -4.47
CA CYS A 610 -13.14 -1.70 -3.25
C CYS A 610 -12.44 -0.35 -3.53
N SER A 611 -11.49 -0.30 -4.46
CA SER A 611 -10.82 0.94 -4.88
C SER A 611 -11.72 1.85 -5.71
N GLU A 612 -12.60 1.29 -6.55
CA GLU A 612 -13.63 2.05 -7.28
C GLU A 612 -14.71 2.59 -6.35
N THR A 613 -15.21 1.77 -5.42
CA THR A 613 -16.21 2.20 -4.42
C THR A 613 -15.64 3.25 -3.46
N MET A 614 -14.40 3.11 -2.98
CA MET A 614 -13.70 4.21 -2.28
C MET A 614 -13.66 5.51 -3.12
N THR A 615 -13.46 5.40 -4.44
CA THR A 615 -13.42 6.55 -5.35
C THR A 615 -14.80 7.16 -5.61
N LYS A 616 -15.89 6.40 -5.44
CA LYS A 616 -17.27 6.91 -5.36
C LYS A 616 -17.50 7.60 -4.02
N TYR A 617 -17.26 6.94 -2.89
CA TYR A 617 -17.45 7.49 -1.55
C TYR A 617 -16.68 8.80 -1.31
N ARG A 618 -15.46 8.94 -1.85
CA ARG A 618 -14.71 10.22 -1.83
C ARG A 618 -15.45 11.37 -2.53
N LYS A 619 -16.16 11.12 -3.64
CA LYS A 619 -16.97 12.13 -4.34
C LYS A 619 -18.23 12.47 -3.54
N ASP A 620 -18.91 11.45 -3.02
CA ASP A 620 -20.12 11.59 -2.23
C ASP A 620 -19.82 12.40 -0.94
N ARG A 621 -18.69 12.13 -0.27
CA ARG A 621 -18.18 12.91 0.88
C ARG A 621 -17.96 14.38 0.53
N ILE A 622 -17.30 14.68 -0.59
CA ILE A 622 -17.03 16.05 -1.04
C ILE A 622 -18.33 16.82 -1.31
N GLU A 623 -19.35 16.18 -1.91
CA GLU A 623 -20.63 16.83 -2.16
C GLU A 623 -21.42 17.08 -0.86
N TRP A 624 -21.42 16.16 0.11
CA TRP A 624 -21.99 16.42 1.44
C TRP A 624 -21.21 17.50 2.22
N GLN A 625 -19.87 17.50 2.16
CA GLN A 625 -19.03 18.55 2.77
C GLN A 625 -19.33 19.93 2.14
N ARG A 626 -19.57 19.98 0.83
CA ARG A 626 -20.01 21.18 0.11
C ARG A 626 -21.41 21.63 0.53
N GLN A 627 -22.36 20.71 0.70
CA GLN A 627 -23.71 21.03 1.18
C GLN A 627 -23.70 21.53 2.63
N LYS A 628 -22.91 20.91 3.52
CA LYS A 628 -22.61 21.40 4.87
C LYS A 628 -22.08 22.84 4.83
N LYS A 629 -21.07 23.11 3.99
CA LYS A 629 -20.45 24.44 3.86
C LYS A 629 -21.42 25.51 3.35
N GLN A 630 -22.29 25.16 2.40
CA GLN A 630 -23.38 26.05 1.97
C GLN A 630 -24.39 26.29 3.09
N ALA A 631 -24.81 25.26 3.83
CA ALA A 631 -25.76 25.41 4.93
C ALA A 631 -25.19 26.26 6.08
N ILE A 632 -23.89 26.16 6.39
CA ILE A 632 -23.19 27.03 7.36
C ILE A 632 -23.22 28.51 6.93
N GLU A 633 -22.94 28.79 5.65
CA GLU A 633 -22.99 30.17 5.13
C GLU A 633 -24.44 30.70 5.04
N ASP A 634 -25.42 29.85 4.74
CA ASP A 634 -26.85 30.19 4.82
C ASP A 634 -27.27 30.52 6.27
N VAL A 635 -26.84 29.73 7.27
CA VAL A 635 -27.06 30.02 8.70
C VAL A 635 -26.45 31.36 9.07
N ARG A 636 -25.20 31.62 8.66
CA ARG A 636 -24.50 32.89 8.91
C ARG A 636 -25.27 34.09 8.34
N GLN A 637 -25.77 34.01 7.11
CA GLN A 637 -26.57 35.07 6.48
C GLN A 637 -27.93 35.26 7.18
N LEU A 638 -28.57 34.19 7.64
CA LEU A 638 -29.79 34.27 8.46
C LEU A 638 -29.52 34.87 9.84
N HIS A 639 -28.35 34.64 10.44
CA HIS A 639 -27.91 35.31 11.67
C HIS A 639 -27.63 36.80 11.45
N GLU A 640 -27.10 37.20 10.29
CA GLU A 640 -26.94 38.61 9.92
C GLU A 640 -28.31 39.30 9.79
N GLN A 641 -29.24 38.73 9.01
CA GLN A 641 -30.62 39.23 8.89
C GLN A 641 -31.37 39.27 10.24
N ARG A 642 -31.08 38.32 11.15
CA ARG A 642 -31.61 38.33 12.51
C ARG A 642 -31.10 39.53 13.31
N ARG A 643 -29.81 39.87 13.19
CA ARG A 643 -29.17 41.05 13.82
C ARG A 643 -29.61 42.38 13.19
N GLU A 644 -29.96 42.40 11.90
CA GLU A 644 -30.55 43.57 11.25
C GLU A 644 -31.97 43.87 11.77
N LEU A 645 -32.79 42.83 11.97
CA LEU A 645 -34.17 42.99 12.47
C LEU A 645 -34.24 43.25 13.97
N VAL A 646 -33.32 42.67 14.75
CA VAL A 646 -33.15 42.91 16.18
C VAL A 646 -31.66 43.05 16.45
N PRO A 647 -31.13 44.29 16.47
CA PRO A 647 -29.77 44.53 16.93
C PRO A 647 -29.58 43.94 18.33
N ASP A 648 -28.59 43.07 18.47
CA ASP A 648 -28.16 42.63 19.81
C ASP A 648 -27.75 43.87 20.62
N PRO A 649 -28.11 43.95 21.91
CA PRO A 649 -27.80 45.12 22.72
C PRO A 649 -26.29 45.29 22.82
N ASP A 650 -25.81 46.46 22.42
CA ASP A 650 -24.38 46.78 22.36
C ASP A 650 -23.72 46.58 23.73
N PRO A 651 -22.60 45.82 23.83
CA PRO A 651 -21.84 45.70 25.07
C PRO A 651 -21.32 47.04 25.65
N TYR A 652 -21.32 48.12 24.86
CA TYR A 652 -20.64 49.39 25.19
C TYR A 652 -21.52 50.54 25.75
N GLU A 653 -22.63 50.25 26.42
CA GLU A 653 -23.25 51.22 27.36
C GLU A 653 -23.02 50.83 28.83
N GLY A 654 -21.82 51.09 29.37
CA GLY A 654 -21.59 51.10 30.81
C GLY A 654 -20.30 50.50 31.38
N VAL A 655 -19.13 50.69 30.76
CA VAL A 655 -17.83 50.32 31.36
C VAL A 655 -16.85 51.50 31.30
N ASP A 656 -16.11 51.71 32.39
CA ASP A 656 -15.14 52.80 32.53
C ASP A 656 -13.86 52.54 31.70
N ALA A 657 -13.20 53.60 31.25
CA ALA A 657 -12.26 53.58 30.12
C ALA A 657 -10.83 53.10 30.47
N ASN A 658 -10.69 51.99 31.23
CA ASN A 658 -9.38 51.51 31.73
C ASN A 658 -9.20 49.97 31.81
N VAL A 659 -10.08 49.15 31.22
CA VAL A 659 -9.86 47.69 31.11
C VAL A 659 -10.19 47.20 29.70
N VAL A 660 -9.15 46.88 28.92
CA VAL A 660 -9.27 46.25 27.59
C VAL A 660 -8.09 45.30 27.36
N LYS A 661 -8.33 44.20 26.65
CA LYS A 661 -7.37 43.16 26.19
C LYS A 661 -6.99 42.07 27.20
N GLU A 662 -7.97 41.24 27.51
CA GLU A 662 -7.82 39.78 27.43
C GLU A 662 -9.10 39.19 26.81
N GLU A 663 -9.03 37.97 26.26
CA GLU A 663 -10.08 37.22 25.53
C GLU A 663 -10.61 37.82 24.20
N GLU A 664 -10.12 37.29 23.07
CA GLU A 664 -10.88 37.12 21.82
C GLU A 664 -10.38 35.87 21.07
N ASP A 665 -11.24 35.28 20.24
CA ASP A 665 -10.92 34.31 19.17
C ASP A 665 -10.36 32.91 19.54
N VAL A 666 -11.22 32.07 20.14
CA VAL A 666 -11.16 30.62 19.89
C VAL A 666 -11.84 30.32 18.54
N LYS A 667 -11.13 30.56 17.44
CA LYS A 667 -11.54 30.07 16.12
C LYS A 667 -11.24 28.57 16.03
N MET A 668 -12.29 27.76 16.00
CA MET A 668 -12.18 26.34 15.65
C MET A 668 -11.63 26.22 14.22
N ALA A 669 -10.52 25.53 14.05
CA ALA A 669 -9.91 25.32 12.74
C ALA A 669 -10.70 24.26 11.96
N ASP A 670 -11.24 24.66 10.79
CA ASP A 670 -11.82 23.74 9.82
C ASP A 670 -10.69 22.90 9.22
N ALA A 671 -10.69 21.59 9.47
CA ALA A 671 -9.48 20.75 9.42
C ALA A 671 -9.66 19.41 8.67
N ASP A 672 -10.41 19.41 7.56
CA ASP A 672 -10.39 18.31 6.59
C ASP A 672 -10.40 18.80 5.12
N GLU A 673 -9.26 19.34 4.67
CA GLU A 673 -8.88 19.33 3.25
C GLU A 673 -7.36 19.07 3.10
N SER A 674 -6.85 17.90 3.54
CA SER A 674 -5.60 17.29 2.98
C SER A 674 -5.19 15.94 3.61
N GLN A 675 -5.64 14.83 3.02
CA GLN A 675 -4.91 13.55 3.05
C GLN A 675 -4.85 12.89 1.67
N ILE A 676 -3.88 13.33 0.85
CA ILE A 676 -3.26 12.53 -0.21
C ILE A 676 -1.75 12.82 -0.12
N ASP A 677 -0.93 11.79 0.08
CA ASP A 677 0.48 11.96 0.47
C ASP A 677 1.35 12.67 -0.57
N LYS A 678 2.10 13.67 -0.09
CA LYS A 678 3.39 14.11 -0.64
C LYS A 678 4.16 14.96 0.36
N GLU A 679 5.43 14.62 0.53
CA GLU A 679 6.32 15.22 1.53
C GLU A 679 6.97 16.52 1.04
N ASP A 680 7.18 17.43 1.99
CA ASP A 680 8.19 18.49 2.12
C ASP A 680 8.39 19.58 1.05
N ALA A 681 7.99 20.81 1.43
CA ALA A 681 8.85 22.01 1.37
C ALA A 681 8.34 23.09 2.35
N GLU A 682 9.13 23.49 3.35
CA GLU A 682 8.88 24.68 4.20
C GLU A 682 9.58 25.93 3.63
N GLU A 683 9.00 27.13 3.84
CA GLU A 683 9.77 28.38 3.97
C GLU A 683 8.96 29.46 4.74
N GLY A 684 9.58 30.20 5.67
CA GLY A 684 9.04 31.47 6.22
C GLY A 684 8.88 31.61 7.76
N ASN A 685 9.88 32.26 8.39
CA ASN A 685 9.87 33.30 9.45
C ASN A 685 8.59 33.64 10.28
N ASP A 686 8.65 34.13 11.54
CA ASP A 686 9.79 34.72 12.30
C ASP A 686 9.66 34.63 13.86
N GLU A 687 10.73 35.03 14.56
CA GLU A 687 10.96 35.06 16.03
C GLU A 687 10.40 36.33 16.77
N PRO A 688 10.66 36.61 18.08
CA PRO A 688 10.45 35.82 19.31
C PRO A 688 9.93 36.67 20.52
N SER A 689 9.80 36.10 21.73
CA SER A 689 10.11 36.81 23.01
C SER A 689 10.24 35.89 24.24
N GLN A 690 10.97 36.34 25.28
CA GLN A 690 11.38 35.54 26.46
C GLN A 690 10.64 35.91 27.76
N PRO A 691 10.35 34.95 28.66
CA PRO A 691 10.02 35.20 30.05
C PRO A 691 11.28 35.30 30.94
N LYS A 692 11.38 36.32 31.81
CA LYS A 692 12.41 36.44 32.86
C LYS A 692 11.80 36.27 34.25
N GLY A 693 12.17 35.21 34.96
CA GLY A 693 11.72 34.96 36.34
C GLY A 693 12.48 35.76 37.40
N LYS A 694 11.86 35.95 38.57
CA LYS A 694 12.51 36.41 39.83
C LYS A 694 11.87 35.74 41.05
N ARG A 695 12.68 35.47 42.08
CA ARG A 695 12.30 34.78 43.34
C ARG A 695 12.04 35.76 44.49
N ARG A 696 11.06 35.45 45.35
CA ARG A 696 10.95 35.66 46.83
C ARG A 696 9.46 35.61 47.24
N GLY A 697 9.04 35.05 48.38
CA GLY A 697 9.73 34.17 49.33
C GLY A 697 9.24 34.33 50.80
N ARG A 698 8.98 33.19 51.47
CA ARG A 698 8.82 32.99 52.94
C ARG A 698 7.47 33.34 53.60
N ALA A 699 6.90 32.35 54.30
CA ALA A 699 5.84 32.48 55.31
C ALA A 699 6.44 32.52 56.74
N PRO A 700 5.61 32.77 57.78
CA PRO A 700 5.25 31.65 58.66
C PRO A 700 3.76 31.65 59.11
N ALA A 701 3.34 30.58 59.78
CA ALA A 701 1.95 30.30 60.18
C ALA A 701 1.70 30.53 61.69
N ASP A 702 0.43 30.50 62.12
CA ASP A 702 0.11 29.73 63.34
C ASP A 702 -1.37 29.27 63.54
N LYS A 703 -1.50 28.05 64.07
CA LYS A 703 -2.52 27.45 64.98
C LYS A 703 -4.07 27.58 64.76
N LYS A 704 -4.66 26.38 64.59
CA LYS A 704 -5.72 25.70 65.43
C LYS A 704 -7.23 25.80 65.08
N LYS A 705 -7.83 24.59 64.99
CA LYS A 705 -9.13 24.10 65.56
C LYS A 705 -10.37 25.02 65.40
N GLN A 706 -11.43 24.67 64.67
CA GLN A 706 -12.30 23.49 64.85
C GLN A 706 -13.10 23.21 63.55
N LYS A 707 -13.11 21.98 63.04
CA LYS A 707 -14.16 21.50 62.14
C LYS A 707 -15.10 20.58 62.92
N ASP A 708 -16.40 20.82 62.77
CA ASP A 708 -17.54 19.87 62.81
C ASP A 708 -18.87 20.64 62.97
N ALA A 709 -19.08 21.69 62.15
CA ALA A 709 -20.30 22.51 62.15
C ALA A 709 -20.60 23.23 60.81
N GLU A 710 -19.67 23.23 59.84
CA GLU A 710 -19.73 24.07 58.63
C GLU A 710 -20.51 23.51 57.42
N PRO A 711 -20.59 22.19 57.13
CA PRO A 711 -21.05 21.73 55.81
C PRO A 711 -22.56 21.93 55.55
N GLU A 712 -23.37 22.14 56.60
CA GLU A 712 -24.77 22.57 56.44
C GLU A 712 -24.91 24.05 56.07
N LYS A 713 -24.04 24.92 56.58
CA LYS A 713 -24.09 26.36 56.28
C LYS A 713 -23.56 26.62 54.87
N GLU A 714 -22.42 26.04 54.51
CA GLU A 714 -21.93 26.12 53.12
C GLU A 714 -22.94 25.59 52.11
N LYS A 715 -23.66 24.49 52.41
CA LYS A 715 -24.72 24.00 51.53
C LYS A 715 -25.88 24.98 51.42
N LYS A 716 -26.42 25.48 52.54
CA LYS A 716 -27.53 26.45 52.54
C LYS A 716 -27.16 27.80 51.93
N GLU A 717 -25.89 28.19 51.95
CA GLU A 717 -25.39 29.38 51.26
C GLU A 717 -25.18 29.14 49.77
N LYS A 718 -24.55 28.02 49.36
CA LYS A 718 -24.40 27.64 47.94
C LYS A 718 -25.74 27.33 47.25
N GLU A 719 -26.74 26.83 47.99
CA GLU A 719 -28.12 26.70 47.50
C GLU A 719 -28.81 28.07 47.39
N LYS A 720 -28.58 29.00 48.32
CA LYS A 720 -29.09 30.38 48.20
C LYS A 720 -28.41 31.17 47.09
N GLU A 721 -27.13 30.93 46.81
CA GLU A 721 -26.46 31.47 45.63
C GLU A 721 -27.05 30.89 44.36
N LYS A 722 -27.12 29.55 44.22
CA LYS A 722 -27.73 28.91 43.04
C LYS A 722 -29.21 29.26 42.86
N ALA A 723 -29.95 29.49 43.94
CA ALA A 723 -31.32 30.01 43.88
C ALA A 723 -31.35 31.45 43.35
N LYS A 724 -30.53 32.37 43.91
CA LYS A 724 -30.40 33.75 43.42
C LYS A 724 -29.84 33.84 42.00
N GLU A 725 -29.00 32.91 41.59
CA GLU A 725 -28.41 32.83 40.26
C GLU A 725 -29.43 32.33 39.24
N ARG A 726 -30.24 31.31 39.59
CA ARG A 726 -31.42 30.89 38.81
C ARG A 726 -32.51 31.96 38.77
N GLU A 727 -32.73 32.67 39.87
CA GLU A 727 -33.67 33.79 39.95
C GLU A 727 -33.21 34.94 39.04
N LYS A 728 -31.94 35.35 39.12
CA LYS A 728 -31.33 36.33 38.20
C LYS A 728 -31.29 35.83 36.74
N ALA A 729 -31.12 34.53 36.48
CA ALA A 729 -31.17 33.98 35.13
C ALA A 729 -32.60 34.04 34.56
N ALA A 730 -33.59 33.63 35.35
CA ALA A 730 -35.01 33.74 34.99
C ALA A 730 -35.49 35.19 34.91
N GLU A 731 -34.92 36.10 35.71
CA GLU A 731 -35.19 37.54 35.63
C GLU A 731 -34.53 38.16 34.39
N LYS A 732 -33.29 37.76 34.04
CA LYS A 732 -32.65 38.11 32.76
C LYS A 732 -33.41 37.55 31.55
N GLU A 733 -34.00 36.35 31.62
CA GLU A 733 -34.92 35.85 30.58
C GLU A 733 -36.20 36.67 30.50
N LYS A 734 -36.82 36.98 31.65
CA LYS A 734 -38.01 37.86 31.72
C LYS A 734 -37.70 39.27 31.23
N GLU A 735 -36.47 39.77 31.39
CA GLU A 735 -36.03 41.04 30.85
C GLU A 735 -35.77 40.97 29.34
N LYS A 736 -35.11 39.92 28.85
CA LYS A 736 -34.91 39.65 27.40
C LYS A 736 -36.25 39.54 26.66
N THR A 737 -37.22 38.84 27.24
CA THR A 737 -38.59 38.74 26.70
C THR A 737 -39.40 40.03 26.88
N ARG A 738 -39.17 40.84 27.92
CA ARG A 738 -39.76 42.20 28.05
C ARG A 738 -39.22 43.19 27.01
N LYS A 739 -37.93 43.13 26.67
CA LYS A 739 -37.30 43.94 25.61
C LYS A 739 -37.72 43.50 24.19
N LEU A 740 -38.45 42.39 24.05
CA LEU A 740 -38.87 41.79 22.78
C LEU A 740 -40.08 42.47 22.10
N ILE A 741 -40.62 43.57 22.65
CA ILE A 741 -41.87 44.20 22.16
C ILE A 741 -41.73 45.72 22.04
N ASN A 742 -40.98 46.14 21.01
CA ASN A 742 -41.30 47.33 20.21
C ASN A 742 -41.19 47.04 18.69
N LEU A 743 -41.13 45.75 18.32
CA LEU A 743 -41.23 45.26 16.95
C LEU A 743 -42.69 45.32 16.49
N THR A 744 -42.92 45.70 15.24
CA THR A 744 -44.27 45.63 14.65
C THR A 744 -44.74 44.16 14.53
N PRO A 745 -46.06 43.91 14.51
CA PRO A 745 -46.61 42.56 14.27
C PRO A 745 -46.22 41.92 12.92
N GLN A 746 -45.61 42.69 12.01
CA GLN A 746 -45.01 42.20 10.77
C GLN A 746 -43.55 41.76 10.99
N GLN A 747 -42.71 42.62 11.59
CA GLN A 747 -41.32 42.28 11.92
C GLN A 747 -41.22 41.08 12.87
N GLN A 748 -42.12 40.97 13.86
CA GLN A 748 -42.11 39.83 14.78
C GLN A 748 -42.53 38.50 14.10
N LYS A 749 -43.30 38.55 13.00
CA LYS A 749 -43.54 37.38 12.14
C LYS A 749 -42.32 37.04 11.28
N GLN A 750 -41.58 38.04 10.79
CA GLN A 750 -40.33 37.84 10.06
C GLN A 750 -39.23 37.25 10.94
N TYR A 751 -39.04 37.76 12.16
CA TYR A 751 -38.11 37.21 13.15
C TYR A 751 -38.41 35.75 13.48
N ASN A 752 -39.68 35.42 13.76
CA ASN A 752 -40.13 34.05 14.00
C ASN A 752 -40.10 33.13 12.75
N LYS A 753 -39.98 33.69 11.54
CA LYS A 753 -39.72 32.95 10.30
C LYS A 753 -38.22 32.64 10.18
N ILE A 754 -37.35 33.64 10.37
CA ILE A 754 -35.90 33.50 10.30
C ILE A 754 -35.39 32.51 11.35
N LEU A 755 -35.87 32.55 12.59
CA LEU A 755 -35.51 31.53 13.61
C LEU A 755 -35.87 30.09 13.18
N LYS A 756 -36.98 29.90 12.46
CA LYS A 756 -37.37 28.58 11.91
C LYS A 756 -36.59 28.20 10.66
N GLU A 757 -35.95 29.15 9.98
CA GLU A 757 -35.09 28.91 8.83
C GLU A 757 -33.65 28.66 9.26
N ILE A 758 -33.19 29.28 10.35
CA ILE A 758 -31.94 28.93 11.06
C ILE A 758 -32.03 27.49 11.56
N GLN A 759 -33.03 27.13 12.39
CA GLN A 759 -33.18 25.77 12.92
C GLN A 759 -33.17 24.71 11.80
N LYS A 760 -33.93 24.92 10.72
CA LYS A 760 -33.94 24.00 9.57
C LYS A 760 -32.58 23.85 8.89
N LYS A 761 -31.75 24.89 8.89
CA LYS A 761 -30.41 24.85 8.31
C LYS A 761 -29.41 24.21 9.28
N GLU A 762 -29.57 24.40 10.58
CA GLU A 762 -28.84 23.64 11.62
C GLU A 762 -29.19 22.14 11.57
N ASP A 763 -30.46 21.79 11.39
CA ASP A 763 -30.93 20.41 11.19
C ASP A 763 -30.26 19.78 9.95
N ILE A 764 -30.16 20.53 8.84
CA ILE A 764 -29.46 20.11 7.60
C ILE A 764 -27.95 20.00 7.80
N ILE A 765 -27.31 20.92 8.55
CA ILE A 765 -25.88 20.81 8.88
C ILE A 765 -25.62 19.49 9.61
N LYS A 766 -26.49 19.13 10.57
CA LYS A 766 -26.39 17.86 11.27
C LYS A 766 -26.62 16.65 10.36
N GLU A 767 -27.62 16.68 9.47
CA GLU A 767 -27.84 15.62 8.48
C GLU A 767 -26.60 15.40 7.59
N CYS A 768 -25.96 16.48 7.14
CA CYS A 768 -24.70 16.42 6.40
C CYS A 768 -23.52 15.88 7.25
N GLU A 769 -23.47 16.18 8.56
CA GLU A 769 -22.44 15.64 9.47
C GLU A 769 -22.61 14.15 9.74
N ASP A 770 -23.84 13.72 10.01
CA ASP A 770 -24.20 12.31 10.22
C ASP A 770 -23.90 11.48 8.94
N GLU A 771 -24.27 11.96 7.75
CA GLU A 771 -23.97 11.28 6.47
C GLU A 771 -22.47 11.30 6.11
N VAL A 772 -21.72 12.37 6.41
CA VAL A 772 -20.26 12.36 6.24
C VAL A 772 -19.61 11.32 7.15
N ALA A 773 -20.03 11.21 8.41
CA ALA A 773 -19.50 10.23 9.35
C ALA A 773 -19.77 8.77 8.91
N VAL A 774 -20.94 8.50 8.29
CA VAL A 774 -21.24 7.21 7.65
C VAL A 774 -20.29 6.95 6.49
N ILE A 775 -20.14 7.90 5.56
CA ILE A 775 -19.29 7.74 4.38
C ILE A 775 -17.80 7.59 4.74
N GLU A 776 -17.33 8.23 5.81
CA GLU A 776 -15.98 8.02 6.33
C GLU A 776 -15.78 6.63 6.95
N ASN A 777 -16.83 6.04 7.52
CA ASN A 777 -16.79 4.65 7.93
C ASN A 777 -16.85 3.67 6.75
N ASP A 778 -17.68 3.93 5.73
CA ASP A 778 -17.71 3.15 4.49
C ASP A 778 -16.35 3.19 3.76
N LEU A 779 -15.67 4.35 3.77
CA LEU A 779 -14.30 4.52 3.26
C LEU A 779 -13.26 3.70 4.03
N ARG A 780 -13.37 3.67 5.37
CA ARG A 780 -12.50 2.87 6.25
C ARG A 780 -12.65 1.37 5.97
N GLU A 781 -13.87 0.91 5.78
CA GLU A 781 -14.17 -0.51 5.52
C GLU A 781 -13.87 -0.92 4.08
N ALA A 782 -13.94 0.00 3.11
CA ALA A 782 -13.54 -0.26 1.73
C ALA A 782 -12.00 -0.23 1.52
N ASP A 783 -11.22 0.24 2.50
CA ASP A 783 -9.76 0.22 2.44
C ASP A 783 -9.21 -1.16 2.88
N CYS A 784 -9.52 -2.19 2.11
CA CYS A 784 -9.10 -3.58 2.32
C CYS A 784 -7.67 -3.98 1.85
N PRO A 785 -6.97 -3.32 0.90
CA PRO A 785 -5.74 -3.87 0.31
C PRO A 785 -4.55 -4.09 1.26
N ARG A 786 -4.55 -3.48 2.45
CA ARG A 786 -3.54 -3.72 3.51
C ARG A 786 -4.01 -3.25 4.88
N THR A 787 -3.84 -4.08 5.90
CA THR A 787 -4.01 -3.74 7.32
C THR A 787 -3.11 -2.54 7.72
N ARG A 788 -3.70 -1.47 8.29
CA ARG A 788 -2.96 -0.24 8.64
C ARG A 788 -2.49 -0.24 10.09
N VAL A 789 -1.19 -0.03 10.28
CA VAL A 789 -0.55 0.23 11.57
C VAL A 789 -1.03 1.58 12.14
N LEU A 790 -1.35 1.65 13.43
CA LEU A 790 -1.65 2.91 14.15
C LEU A 790 -0.40 3.80 14.29
N GLY A 791 0.80 3.21 14.29
CA GLY A 791 2.06 3.92 14.36
C GLY A 791 3.15 3.11 15.06
N LYS A 792 4.21 3.81 15.49
CA LYS A 792 5.36 3.25 16.23
C LYS A 792 5.64 4.07 17.48
N ASP A 793 6.27 3.45 18.47
CA ASP A 793 6.85 4.16 19.61
C ASP A 793 8.35 4.46 19.44
N ARG A 794 8.99 5.04 20.46
CA ARG A 794 10.43 5.35 20.44
C ARG A 794 11.35 4.13 20.30
N PHE A 795 10.85 2.92 20.52
CA PHE A 795 11.60 1.66 20.37
C PHE A 795 11.18 0.89 19.12
N TRP A 796 10.54 1.57 18.16
CA TRP A 796 10.10 1.04 16.86
C TRP A 796 9.11 -0.12 16.93
N ASN A 797 8.55 -0.43 18.11
CA ASN A 797 7.44 -1.38 18.22
C ASN A 797 6.25 -0.87 17.40
N ARG A 798 5.62 -1.73 16.59
CA ARG A 798 4.48 -1.39 15.72
C ARG A 798 3.17 -1.70 16.41
N TYR A 799 2.26 -0.73 16.45
CA TYR A 799 0.97 -0.84 17.12
C TYR A 799 -0.15 -1.08 16.10
N TYR A 800 -0.89 -2.16 16.27
CA TYR A 800 -1.98 -2.58 15.40
C TYR A 800 -3.31 -2.58 16.15
N TRP A 801 -4.36 -2.24 15.44
CA TRP A 801 -5.75 -2.52 15.81
C TRP A 801 -6.40 -2.92 14.48
N PHE A 802 -6.84 -4.18 14.36
CA PHE A 802 -7.18 -4.74 13.05
C PHE A 802 -8.45 -4.11 12.49
N GLU A 803 -9.38 -3.76 13.37
CA GLU A 803 -10.59 -2.97 13.07
C GLU A 803 -10.29 -1.50 12.68
N ARG A 804 -9.03 -1.11 12.44
CA ARG A 804 -8.70 0.22 11.91
C ARG A 804 -9.08 0.39 10.43
N ASN A 805 -9.17 -0.69 9.63
CA ASN A 805 -9.64 -0.67 8.24
C ASN A 805 -10.12 -2.05 7.75
N GLY A 806 -10.69 -2.13 6.55
CA GLY A 806 -11.10 -3.38 5.88
C GLY A 806 -12.37 -4.06 6.41
N MET A 807 -12.65 -3.98 7.71
CA MET A 807 -13.79 -4.67 8.37
C MET A 807 -14.61 -3.76 9.31
N PRO A 808 -15.91 -4.04 9.56
CA PRO A 808 -16.68 -3.36 10.59
C PRO A 808 -16.13 -3.62 12.01
N TYR A 809 -16.20 -2.63 12.92
CA TYR A 809 -15.57 -2.74 14.25
C TYR A 809 -16.15 -3.85 15.15
N GLY A 810 -17.35 -4.35 14.85
CA GLY A 810 -18.06 -5.37 15.61
C GLY A 810 -18.22 -6.71 14.89
N GLY A 811 -17.50 -6.93 13.79
CA GLY A 811 -17.86 -7.96 12.80
C GLY A 811 -19.07 -7.54 11.95
N LEU A 812 -19.51 -8.42 11.05
CA LEU A 812 -20.68 -8.16 10.21
C LEU A 812 -21.95 -8.07 11.09
N PRO A 813 -22.78 -7.00 10.97
CA PRO A 813 -23.99 -6.84 11.78
C PRO A 813 -25.07 -7.92 11.60
N THR A 814 -24.96 -8.72 10.54
CA THR A 814 -25.84 -9.86 10.25
C THR A 814 -25.28 -11.21 10.75
N SER A 815 -24.07 -11.24 11.30
CA SER A 815 -23.39 -12.50 11.63
C SER A 815 -23.96 -13.24 12.83
N SER A 816 -23.74 -14.56 12.86
CA SER A 816 -23.99 -15.39 14.04
C SER A 816 -23.25 -14.87 15.30
N THR A 817 -22.07 -14.26 15.14
CA THR A 817 -21.34 -13.57 16.23
C THR A 817 -21.70 -12.10 16.45
N ALA A 818 -22.64 -11.50 15.73
CA ALA A 818 -22.94 -10.06 15.86
C ALA A 818 -23.32 -9.63 17.29
N ALA A 819 -23.86 -10.56 18.09
CA ALA A 819 -24.17 -10.38 19.51
C ALA A 819 -22.95 -10.15 20.42
N ALA A 820 -21.72 -10.41 19.94
CA ALA A 820 -20.49 -10.11 20.67
C ALA A 820 -20.15 -8.60 20.68
N GLU A 821 -20.59 -7.84 19.65
CA GLU A 821 -20.25 -6.43 19.42
C GLU A 821 -18.72 -6.11 19.41
N TYR A 822 -17.85 -7.03 19.00
CA TYR A 822 -16.42 -6.79 18.73
C TYR A 822 -15.89 -7.81 17.71
N ALA A 823 -14.74 -7.51 17.08
CA ALA A 823 -14.06 -8.44 16.17
C ALA A 823 -12.78 -9.02 16.81
N ASN A 824 -11.79 -8.18 17.12
CA ASN A 824 -10.55 -8.57 17.82
C ASN A 824 -10.46 -7.93 19.22
N GLY A 825 -10.91 -6.68 19.36
CA GLY A 825 -11.07 -6.00 20.64
C GLY A 825 -9.76 -5.67 21.38
N CYS A 826 -8.60 -5.83 20.75
CA CYS A 826 -7.28 -5.64 21.36
C CYS A 826 -6.39 -4.70 20.54
N ILE A 827 -5.45 -4.02 21.21
CA ILE A 827 -4.31 -3.38 20.54
C ILE A 827 -3.15 -4.37 20.58
N TRP A 828 -2.62 -4.71 19.41
CA TRP A 828 -1.47 -5.59 19.24
C TRP A 828 -0.18 -4.78 19.09
N VAL A 829 0.92 -5.29 19.63
CA VAL A 829 2.23 -4.65 19.68
C VAL A 829 3.27 -5.64 19.16
N GLN A 830 3.70 -5.42 17.92
CA GLN A 830 4.76 -6.17 17.26
C GLN A 830 6.13 -5.55 17.57
N GLY A 831 7.17 -6.37 17.73
CA GLY A 831 8.54 -5.88 17.81
C GLY A 831 9.06 -5.22 16.51
N PRO A 832 10.19 -4.50 16.58
CA PRO A 832 10.85 -3.91 15.42
C PRO A 832 11.36 -5.00 14.46
N ASP A 833 11.50 -4.68 13.16
CA ASP A 833 12.24 -5.56 12.25
C ASP A 833 13.76 -5.49 12.49
N ASP A 834 14.50 -6.42 11.91
CA ASP A 834 15.92 -6.59 12.18
C ASP A 834 16.74 -5.35 11.77
N MET A 835 16.38 -4.69 10.67
CA MET A 835 17.01 -3.46 10.21
C MET A 835 16.67 -2.26 11.11
N GLU A 836 15.45 -2.18 11.64
CA GLU A 836 15.07 -1.17 12.63
C GLU A 836 15.78 -1.39 13.98
N ARG A 837 15.90 -2.64 14.43
CA ARG A 837 16.63 -3.01 15.65
C ARG A 837 18.12 -2.68 15.54
N GLU A 838 18.77 -3.14 14.48
CA GLU A 838 20.21 -2.92 14.23
C GLU A 838 20.52 -1.47 13.87
N GLY A 839 19.57 -0.73 13.30
CA GLY A 839 19.73 0.69 13.00
C GLY A 839 19.59 1.62 14.21
N TYR A 840 18.63 1.34 15.12
CA TYR A 840 18.21 2.31 16.15
C TYR A 840 18.31 1.83 17.61
N ILE A 841 18.45 0.52 17.86
CA ILE A 841 18.43 -0.05 19.22
C ILE A 841 19.79 -0.65 19.57
N ASP A 842 20.22 -1.65 18.80
CA ASP A 842 21.42 -2.44 19.06
C ASP A 842 22.57 -2.07 18.10
N GLY A 843 22.52 -0.85 17.54
CA GLY A 843 23.44 -0.35 16.52
C GLY A 843 24.90 -0.15 16.96
N PRO A 844 25.76 0.37 16.05
CA PRO A 844 27.21 0.40 16.25
C PRO A 844 27.68 0.96 17.60
N PRO A 845 28.75 0.40 18.22
CA PRO A 845 29.23 0.81 19.54
C PRO A 845 29.45 2.31 19.70
N ASP A 846 29.86 3.03 18.65
CA ASP A 846 30.07 4.47 18.67
C ASP A 846 28.79 5.27 18.91
N LEU A 847 27.67 4.87 18.27
CA LEU A 847 26.36 5.49 18.49
C LEU A 847 25.81 5.14 19.89
N GLN A 848 26.01 3.89 20.35
CA GLN A 848 25.67 3.52 21.72
C GLN A 848 26.51 4.30 22.75
N ASN A 849 27.78 4.56 22.47
CA ASN A 849 28.68 5.35 23.31
C ASN A 849 28.28 6.83 23.34
N GLU A 850 27.87 7.43 22.22
CA GLU A 850 27.30 8.79 22.21
C GLU A 850 26.01 8.85 23.03
N TYR A 851 25.10 7.89 22.84
CA TYR A 851 23.85 7.80 23.59
C TYR A 851 24.11 7.66 25.10
N LYS A 852 25.05 6.80 25.48
CA LYS A 852 25.47 6.57 26.87
C LYS A 852 26.24 7.76 27.45
N ALA A 853 26.97 8.51 26.65
CA ALA A 853 27.58 9.78 27.07
C ALA A 853 26.49 10.85 27.37
N LYS A 854 25.45 10.93 26.54
CA LYS A 854 24.33 11.89 26.68
C LYS A 854 23.36 11.55 27.81
N PHE A 855 22.94 10.28 27.93
CA PHE A 855 21.85 9.85 28.81
C PHE A 855 22.25 8.89 29.94
N LYS A 856 23.52 8.48 30.03
CA LYS A 856 24.06 7.57 31.06
C LYS A 856 23.42 6.17 31.08
N MET A 857 22.82 5.76 29.97
CA MET A 857 22.31 4.41 29.70
C MET A 857 22.39 4.10 28.20
N THR A 858 22.31 2.83 27.78
CA THR A 858 22.12 2.46 26.36
C THR A 858 20.65 2.55 25.93
N VAL A 859 20.36 2.42 24.64
CA VAL A 859 18.98 2.37 24.13
C VAL A 859 18.27 1.11 24.65
N SER A 860 18.93 -0.06 24.62
CA SER A 860 18.38 -1.33 25.12
C SER A 860 18.17 -1.31 26.65
N GLU A 861 19.06 -0.67 27.42
CA GLU A 861 18.86 -0.39 28.86
C GLU A 861 17.67 0.55 29.12
N ARG A 862 17.40 1.50 28.22
CA ARG A 862 16.24 2.41 28.27
C ARG A 862 14.94 1.68 27.91
N LYS A 863 14.96 0.84 26.88
CA LYS A 863 13.83 -0.01 26.44
C LYS A 863 13.34 -0.88 27.59
N ALA A 864 14.23 -1.66 28.21
CA ALA A 864 13.89 -2.53 29.35
C ALA A 864 13.29 -1.75 30.55
N ARG A 865 13.74 -0.51 30.79
CA ARG A 865 13.27 0.34 31.89
C ARG A 865 11.90 0.97 31.61
N GLU A 866 11.66 1.44 30.39
CA GLU A 866 10.40 2.10 30.03
C GLU A 866 9.30 1.09 29.65
N GLU A 867 9.62 -0.13 29.22
CA GLU A 867 8.63 -1.16 28.81
C GLU A 867 8.13 -2.07 29.95
N ASN A 868 8.40 -1.71 31.21
CA ASN A 868 7.80 -2.32 32.40
C ASN A 868 7.96 -3.86 32.52
N GLY A 869 9.07 -4.40 31.99
CA GLY A 869 9.37 -5.82 31.99
C GLY A 869 8.61 -6.67 30.96
N THR A 870 7.94 -6.05 29.97
CA THR A 870 7.13 -6.77 28.96
C THR A 870 7.54 -6.41 27.54
N SER A 871 8.82 -6.57 27.23
CA SER A 871 9.43 -6.20 25.95
C SER A 871 9.17 -7.19 24.82
N VAL A 872 9.14 -6.66 23.59
CA VAL A 872 9.25 -7.41 22.33
C VAL A 872 10.46 -6.88 21.54
N PHE A 873 11.17 -7.77 20.85
CA PHE A 873 12.51 -7.50 20.29
C PHE A 873 12.63 -7.76 18.78
N THR A 874 11.72 -8.51 18.17
CA THR A 874 11.74 -8.85 16.74
C THR A 874 10.34 -8.76 16.13
N ALA A 875 10.25 -8.61 14.80
CA ALA A 875 8.98 -8.55 14.08
C ALA A 875 8.18 -9.87 14.12
N ARG A 876 8.79 -10.98 14.57
CA ARG A 876 8.10 -12.25 14.85
C ARG A 876 7.44 -12.26 16.24
N GLN A 877 7.76 -11.31 17.11
CA GLN A 877 7.26 -11.26 18.50
C GLN A 877 6.11 -10.27 18.67
N TRP A 878 5.08 -10.72 19.37
CA TRP A 878 3.81 -10.00 19.57
C TRP A 878 3.39 -10.02 21.04
N GLY A 879 2.86 -8.92 21.54
CA GLY A 879 2.02 -8.87 22.75
C GLY A 879 0.83 -7.96 22.53
N TYR A 880 -0.07 -7.86 23.52
CA TYR A 880 -1.30 -7.08 23.36
C TYR A 880 -1.74 -6.33 24.62
N ILE A 881 -2.61 -5.34 24.41
CA ILE A 881 -3.32 -4.57 25.42
C ILE A 881 -4.82 -4.77 25.18
N SER A 882 -5.57 -5.02 26.26
CA SER A 882 -7.03 -5.32 26.20
C SER A 882 -7.86 -4.65 27.30
N GLU A 883 -7.25 -3.82 28.16
CA GLU A 883 -7.98 -3.03 29.17
C GLU A 883 -8.08 -1.56 28.73
N PRO A 884 -9.25 -0.90 28.87
CA PRO A 884 -9.39 0.53 28.58
C PRO A 884 -8.45 1.41 29.42
N GLU A 885 -8.14 1.03 30.66
CA GLU A 885 -7.21 1.73 31.55
C GLU A 885 -5.79 1.76 30.98
N ASP A 886 -5.32 0.64 30.42
CA ASP A 886 -4.01 0.53 29.80
C ASP A 886 -3.92 1.34 28.50
N LEU A 887 -5.00 1.42 27.70
CA LEU A 887 -5.08 2.35 26.56
C LEU A 887 -4.88 3.82 26.99
N HIS A 888 -5.54 4.24 28.08
CA HIS A 888 -5.35 5.60 28.63
C HIS A 888 -3.90 5.83 29.11
N ALA A 889 -3.30 4.83 29.75
CA ALA A 889 -1.92 4.89 30.22
C ALA A 889 -0.90 4.91 29.05
N LEU A 890 -1.15 4.18 27.95
CA LEU A 890 -0.35 4.22 26.72
C LEU A 890 -0.34 5.63 26.10
N ILE A 891 -1.52 6.24 25.92
CA ILE A 891 -1.67 7.60 25.36
C ILE A 891 -0.96 8.67 26.21
N LYS A 892 -0.79 8.41 27.51
CA LYS A 892 -0.07 9.26 28.48
C LYS A 892 1.45 9.01 28.48
N TRP A 893 1.88 7.77 28.26
CA TRP A 893 3.29 7.38 28.18
C TRP A 893 4.00 7.98 26.96
N LEU A 894 3.33 8.00 25.80
CA LEU A 894 3.85 8.59 24.55
C LEU A 894 4.19 10.09 24.71
N ASP A 895 5.24 10.56 24.05
CA ASP A 895 5.70 11.95 24.06
C ASP A 895 5.37 12.66 22.74
N PRO A 896 4.50 13.68 22.73
CA PRO A 896 4.12 14.40 21.50
C PRO A 896 5.26 15.25 20.90
N ARG A 897 6.44 15.28 21.52
CA ARG A 897 7.67 15.87 20.94
C ARG A 897 8.42 14.90 20.02
N GLY A 898 8.12 13.61 20.07
CA GLY A 898 8.74 12.57 19.25
C GLY A 898 8.08 12.46 17.87
N SER A 899 8.86 12.17 16.84
CA SER A 899 8.42 12.08 15.45
C SER A 899 7.50 10.89 15.15
N ASN A 900 7.76 9.74 15.78
CA ASN A 900 6.95 8.53 15.70
C ASN A 900 5.81 8.57 16.72
N GLU A 901 6.11 8.95 17.96
CA GLU A 901 5.13 8.94 19.05
C GLU A 901 4.03 9.99 18.88
N LEU A 902 4.31 11.14 18.24
CA LEU A 902 3.26 12.10 17.87
C LEU A 902 2.27 11.52 16.84
N LYS A 903 2.74 10.68 15.90
CA LYS A 903 1.87 10.03 14.90
C LYS A 903 0.99 8.98 15.58
N LEU A 904 1.60 8.05 16.30
CA LEU A 904 0.89 7.00 17.05
C LEU A 904 -0.12 7.59 18.06
N ARG A 905 0.26 8.65 18.79
CA ARG A 905 -0.60 9.29 19.78
C ARG A 905 -1.80 10.00 19.15
N LYS A 906 -1.68 10.57 17.94
CA LYS A 906 -2.83 11.14 17.20
C LYS A 906 -3.85 10.07 16.85
N GLU A 907 -3.37 8.96 16.27
CA GLU A 907 -4.19 7.81 15.87
C GLU A 907 -4.91 7.17 17.07
N LEU A 908 -4.19 6.89 18.16
CA LEU A 908 -4.77 6.35 19.39
C LEU A 908 -5.82 7.28 20.03
N ILE A 909 -5.70 8.60 19.89
CA ILE A 909 -6.71 9.55 20.37
C ILE A 909 -7.94 9.55 19.44
N ASN A 910 -7.74 9.53 18.12
CA ASN A 910 -8.82 9.53 17.14
C ASN A 910 -9.75 8.31 17.28
N TYR A 911 -9.19 7.14 17.58
CA TYR A 911 -9.95 5.90 17.76
C TYR A 911 -10.23 5.52 19.22
N LYS A 912 -9.78 6.33 20.19
CA LYS A 912 -9.81 6.04 21.64
C LYS A 912 -11.12 5.41 22.14
N GLU A 913 -12.25 6.11 21.92
CA GLU A 913 -13.54 5.70 22.48
C GLU A 913 -14.10 4.44 21.79
N LYS A 914 -13.76 4.23 20.51
CA LYS A 914 -14.11 3.02 19.76
C LYS A 914 -13.33 1.81 20.30
N ILE A 915 -12.01 1.94 20.41
CA ILE A 915 -11.14 0.87 20.96
C ILE A 915 -11.59 0.50 22.38
N ALA A 916 -11.83 1.49 23.24
CA ALA A 916 -12.31 1.26 24.60
C ALA A 916 -13.66 0.51 24.64
N LYS A 917 -14.63 0.88 23.78
CA LYS A 917 -15.92 0.17 23.67
C LYS A 917 -15.71 -1.31 23.31
N HIS A 918 -14.87 -1.61 22.32
CA HIS A 918 -14.67 -2.98 21.85
C HIS A 918 -13.81 -3.82 22.82
N MET A 919 -12.87 -3.21 23.56
CA MET A 919 -12.22 -3.85 24.72
C MET A 919 -13.22 -4.24 25.80
N GLU A 920 -14.13 -3.34 26.18
CA GLU A 920 -15.19 -3.66 27.14
C GLU A 920 -16.14 -4.76 26.63
N ASN A 921 -16.51 -4.74 25.35
CA ASN A 921 -17.43 -5.71 24.77
C ASN A 921 -16.80 -7.11 24.72
N ARG A 922 -15.54 -7.23 24.32
CA ARG A 922 -14.75 -8.47 24.46
C ARG A 922 -14.74 -8.98 25.90
N LYS A 923 -14.50 -8.10 26.87
CA LYS A 923 -14.51 -8.43 28.30
C LYS A 923 -15.86 -8.92 28.81
N LYS A 924 -16.98 -8.36 28.31
CA LYS A 924 -18.35 -8.80 28.61
C LYS A 924 -18.65 -10.18 27.98
N TYR A 925 -18.25 -10.38 26.73
CA TYR A 925 -18.49 -11.61 25.98
C TYR A 925 -17.81 -12.82 26.64
N LEU A 926 -16.50 -12.74 26.87
CA LEU A 926 -15.72 -13.82 27.50
C LEU A 926 -16.21 -14.13 28.92
N ALA A 927 -16.48 -13.11 29.74
CA ALA A 927 -17.00 -13.30 31.09
C ALA A 927 -18.41 -13.91 31.14
N SER A 928 -19.22 -13.75 30.09
CA SER A 928 -20.58 -14.32 30.03
C SER A 928 -20.58 -15.86 29.97
N ASP A 929 -19.47 -16.45 29.56
CA ASP A 929 -19.31 -17.87 29.25
C ASP A 929 -18.80 -18.66 30.45
N GLU A 930 -17.79 -18.12 31.17
CA GLU A 930 -17.42 -18.59 32.52
C GLU A 930 -18.66 -18.68 33.44
N ASP A 931 -19.59 -17.74 33.28
CA ASP A 931 -20.81 -17.65 34.05
C ASP A 931 -21.87 -18.68 33.61
N LYS A 932 -21.76 -19.31 32.43
CA LYS A 932 -22.54 -20.50 32.05
C LYS A 932 -21.91 -21.74 32.69
N ASP A 933 -20.62 -21.98 32.49
CA ASP A 933 -19.91 -23.14 33.04
C ASP A 933 -20.10 -23.27 34.56
N LYS A 934 -19.96 -22.16 35.29
CA LYS A 934 -20.20 -22.11 36.75
C LYS A 934 -21.66 -22.43 37.14
N LYS A 935 -22.64 -22.17 36.27
CA LYS A 935 -24.05 -22.53 36.48
C LYS A 935 -24.29 -24.01 36.17
N ASP A 936 -23.71 -24.55 35.10
CA ASP A 936 -23.91 -25.95 34.70
C ASP A 936 -23.14 -26.91 35.61
N GLU A 937 -21.95 -26.53 36.09
CA GLU A 937 -21.31 -27.15 37.25
C GLU A 937 -22.22 -27.13 38.49
N ALA A 938 -22.89 -26.01 38.78
CA ALA A 938 -23.76 -25.92 39.96
C ALA A 938 -25.07 -26.73 39.82
N VAL A 939 -25.54 -27.00 38.59
CA VAL A 939 -26.70 -27.86 38.29
C VAL A 939 -26.31 -29.35 38.37
N THR A 940 -25.18 -29.73 37.80
CA THR A 940 -24.64 -31.11 37.91
C THR A 940 -24.29 -31.45 39.36
N LYS A 941 -23.63 -30.56 40.11
CA LYS A 941 -23.31 -30.74 41.54
C LYS A 941 -24.55 -30.83 42.45
N ARG A 942 -25.73 -30.36 42.01
CA ARG A 942 -27.01 -30.49 42.74
C ARG A 942 -27.83 -31.75 42.41
N SER A 943 -27.48 -32.50 41.37
CA SER A 943 -28.32 -33.58 40.83
C SER A 943 -27.78 -35.00 41.08
N SER A 944 -26.63 -35.15 41.76
CA SER A 944 -26.03 -36.46 42.06
C SER A 944 -26.37 -37.00 43.45
N SER A 945 -27.25 -38.00 43.52
CA SER A 945 -27.43 -38.88 44.69
C SER A 945 -27.74 -40.34 44.33
N ARG A 946 -27.49 -40.74 43.07
CA ARG A 946 -27.62 -42.13 42.59
C ARG A 946 -26.44 -42.49 41.71
N ILE A 947 -25.80 -43.61 42.05
CA ILE A 947 -24.61 -44.13 41.38
C ILE A 947 -24.96 -44.57 39.97
N ARG A 948 -24.40 -43.86 39.00
CA ARG A 948 -24.14 -44.33 37.63
C ARG A 948 -22.94 -43.55 37.13
N GLU A 949 -21.94 -44.24 36.60
CA GLU A 949 -20.83 -43.59 35.93
C GLU A 949 -21.39 -42.85 34.70
N LYS A 950 -21.40 -41.52 34.79
CA LYS A 950 -21.51 -40.63 33.65
C LYS A 950 -20.09 -40.24 33.27
N THR A 951 -19.74 -40.42 31.99
CA THR A 951 -18.69 -39.63 31.35
C THR A 951 -18.95 -38.15 31.64
N PRO A 952 -17.92 -37.32 31.92
CA PRO A 952 -18.11 -35.88 32.01
C PRO A 952 -18.85 -35.36 30.78
N GLU A 953 -19.86 -34.51 31.00
CA GLU A 953 -20.49 -33.77 29.90
C GLU A 953 -19.45 -32.77 29.37
N PRO A 954 -19.23 -32.69 28.04
CA PRO A 954 -18.12 -31.91 27.48
C PRO A 954 -18.34 -30.40 27.69
N PRO A 955 -17.26 -29.59 27.76
CA PRO A 955 -17.38 -28.14 27.89
C PRO A 955 -18.17 -27.52 26.73
N THR A 956 -18.95 -26.47 27.03
CA THR A 956 -19.82 -25.82 26.02
C THR A 956 -19.09 -24.66 25.35
N TYR A 957 -18.15 -24.97 24.46
CA TYR A 957 -17.35 -23.99 23.72
C TYR A 957 -18.23 -22.98 22.94
N ARG A 958 -17.81 -21.71 22.86
CA ARG A 958 -18.49 -20.63 22.10
C ARG A 958 -18.42 -20.86 20.61
N CYS A 959 -17.30 -21.41 20.11
CA CYS A 959 -17.14 -21.73 18.70
C CYS A 959 -18.22 -22.69 18.15
N LEU A 960 -18.90 -23.46 19.01
CA LEU A 960 -20.02 -24.33 18.64
C LEU A 960 -21.34 -23.57 18.42
N GLN A 961 -21.40 -22.28 18.73
CA GLN A 961 -22.54 -21.38 18.49
C GLN A 961 -22.39 -20.58 17.18
N TRP A 962 -21.26 -20.68 16.47
CA TRP A 962 -21.06 -20.07 15.16
C TRP A 962 -21.68 -20.94 14.06
N GLU A 963 -22.53 -20.34 13.24
CA GLU A 963 -23.08 -20.94 12.02
C GLU A 963 -22.70 -20.06 10.82
N ASN A 964 -22.35 -20.68 9.69
CA ASN A 964 -22.06 -19.95 8.45
C ASN A 964 -23.35 -19.46 7.77
N THR A 965 -23.96 -18.41 8.31
CA THR A 965 -25.22 -17.85 7.79
C THR A 965 -25.08 -17.37 6.35
N MET A 966 -23.93 -16.77 5.98
CA MET A 966 -23.66 -16.26 4.64
C MET A 966 -23.72 -17.37 3.58
N ALA A 967 -23.04 -18.50 3.79
CA ALA A 967 -23.12 -19.65 2.88
C ALA A 967 -24.54 -20.24 2.80
N LEU A 968 -25.27 -20.30 3.93
CA LEU A 968 -26.66 -20.78 3.94
C LEU A 968 -27.63 -19.87 3.17
N GLU A 969 -27.40 -18.55 3.14
CA GLU A 969 -28.21 -17.62 2.35
C GLU A 969 -27.83 -17.63 0.86
N GLU A 970 -26.53 -17.53 0.53
CA GLU A 970 -26.05 -17.40 -0.85
C GLU A 970 -25.96 -18.74 -1.60
N LEU A 971 -25.35 -19.76 -0.99
CA LEU A 971 -25.16 -21.08 -1.58
C LEU A 971 -26.30 -22.04 -1.27
N GLY A 972 -27.07 -21.80 -0.19
CA GLY A 972 -28.14 -22.69 0.27
C GLY A 972 -27.66 -24.00 0.89
N HIS A 973 -26.37 -24.08 1.24
CA HIS A 973 -25.67 -25.15 1.93
C HIS A 973 -24.35 -24.59 2.52
N ILE A 974 -23.79 -25.26 3.51
CA ILE A 974 -22.47 -24.92 4.08
C ILE A 974 -21.34 -25.37 3.13
N HIS A 975 -20.11 -24.89 3.30
CA HIS A 975 -19.01 -25.15 2.36
C HIS A 975 -18.48 -26.58 2.36
N SER A 976 -18.53 -27.22 3.52
CA SER A 976 -18.11 -28.60 3.79
C SER A 976 -19.12 -29.68 3.34
N ASP A 977 -20.38 -29.27 3.10
CA ASP A 977 -21.43 -30.11 2.51
C ASP A 977 -21.30 -30.19 0.97
N PRO A 978 -21.68 -31.32 0.35
CA PRO A 978 -21.68 -31.44 -1.10
C PRO A 978 -22.79 -30.57 -1.72
N PRO A 979 -22.55 -29.91 -2.88
CA PRO A 979 -23.50 -28.97 -3.45
C PRO A 979 -24.82 -29.64 -3.82
N PRO A 980 -25.99 -29.10 -3.41
CA PRO A 980 -27.26 -29.79 -3.51
C PRO A 980 -27.62 -30.14 -4.96
N PRO A 981 -28.31 -31.27 -5.19
CA PRO A 981 -28.64 -31.75 -6.53
C PRO A 981 -29.51 -30.72 -7.28
N PRO A 982 -29.30 -30.54 -8.59
CA PRO A 982 -29.92 -29.47 -9.37
C PRO A 982 -31.44 -29.58 -9.39
N ARG A 983 -32.12 -28.78 -8.55
CA ARG A 983 -33.58 -28.80 -8.42
C ARG A 983 -34.25 -28.42 -9.74
N ALA A 984 -35.28 -29.16 -10.12
CA ALA A 984 -35.98 -28.98 -11.39
C ALA A 984 -36.53 -27.55 -11.57
N ARG A 985 -36.27 -26.94 -12.73
CA ARG A 985 -36.53 -25.53 -13.12
C ARG A 985 -37.87 -24.91 -12.67
N LYS A 986 -38.92 -25.71 -12.43
CA LYS A 986 -40.22 -25.23 -11.90
C LYS A 986 -40.16 -24.77 -10.44
N GLN A 987 -39.29 -25.34 -9.60
CA GLN A 987 -39.12 -24.87 -8.22
C GLN A 987 -38.23 -23.63 -8.16
N THR A 988 -37.18 -23.56 -8.99
CA THR A 988 -36.29 -22.39 -9.11
C THR A 988 -37.11 -21.14 -9.41
N LYS A 989 -37.94 -21.15 -10.46
CA LYS A 989 -38.83 -20.03 -10.79
C LYS A 989 -39.83 -19.64 -9.69
N LYS A 990 -40.17 -20.55 -8.77
CA LYS A 990 -41.03 -20.21 -7.63
C LYS A 990 -40.24 -19.53 -6.51
N ARG A 991 -39.00 -19.98 -6.22
CA ARG A 991 -38.11 -19.31 -5.26
C ARG A 991 -37.65 -17.95 -5.79
N GLU A 992 -37.28 -17.87 -7.07
CA GLU A 992 -36.95 -16.62 -7.79
C GLU A 992 -38.12 -15.64 -7.75
N ALA A 993 -39.34 -16.06 -8.09
CA ALA A 993 -40.51 -15.18 -8.00
C ALA A 993 -40.83 -14.75 -6.54
N GLN A 994 -40.45 -15.54 -5.53
CA GLN A 994 -40.58 -15.16 -4.12
C GLN A 994 -39.48 -14.20 -3.66
N THR A 995 -38.24 -14.30 -4.16
CA THR A 995 -37.18 -13.32 -3.88
C THR A 995 -37.32 -12.04 -4.69
N GLU A 996 -37.88 -12.08 -5.90
CA GLU A 996 -38.26 -10.87 -6.65
C GLU A 996 -39.45 -10.14 -5.98
N ALA A 997 -40.47 -10.88 -5.52
CA ALA A 997 -41.56 -10.31 -4.72
C ALA A 997 -41.09 -9.79 -3.35
N ALA A 998 -40.01 -10.35 -2.79
CA ALA A 998 -39.32 -9.85 -1.60
C ALA A 998 -38.33 -8.70 -1.89
N GLY A 999 -38.42 -8.06 -3.05
CA GLY A 999 -37.82 -6.76 -3.31
C GLY A 999 -36.37 -6.80 -3.78
N ARG A 1000 -36.18 -6.94 -5.09
CA ARG A 1000 -34.94 -6.54 -5.79
C ARG A 1000 -34.74 -5.01 -5.70
N GLY A 1001 -34.25 -4.54 -4.56
CA GLY A 1001 -33.42 -3.34 -4.53
C GLY A 1001 -32.13 -3.58 -5.33
N ALA A 1002 -31.49 -2.52 -5.82
CA ALA A 1002 -30.14 -2.63 -6.34
C ALA A 1002 -29.20 -3.19 -5.26
N ALA A 1003 -28.15 -3.90 -5.66
CA ALA A 1003 -27.15 -4.47 -4.75
C ALA A 1003 -26.70 -3.41 -3.75
N LYS A 1004 -26.97 -3.64 -2.46
CA LYS A 1004 -26.70 -2.68 -1.39
C LYS A 1004 -25.21 -2.67 -1.06
N THR A 1005 -24.44 -1.92 -1.85
CA THR A 1005 -23.19 -1.33 -1.35
C THR A 1005 -23.44 -0.75 0.04
N ARG A 1006 -22.54 -1.03 1.00
CA ARG A 1006 -22.60 -0.62 2.42
C ARG A 1006 -23.39 0.68 2.61
N ARG A 1007 -24.54 0.59 3.27
CA ARG A 1007 -25.30 1.73 3.79
C ARG A 1007 -26.35 1.27 4.79
N ARG A 1008 -26.24 1.79 6.02
CA ARG A 1008 -26.99 1.42 7.26
C ARG A 1008 -26.48 0.18 7.98
N GLY A 1009 -25.31 0.33 8.62
CA GLY A 1009 -25.16 -0.01 10.04
C GLY A 1009 -25.19 1.30 10.83
#